data_AF-A0A973AW70-F1
#
_entry.id   AF-A0A973AW70-F1
#
_cell.length_a   1.000
_cell.length_b   1.000
_cell.length_c   1.000
_cell.angle_alpha   90.00
_cell.angle_beta   90.00
_cell.angle_gamma   90.00
#
_symmetry.space_group_name_H-M   'P 1'
#
loop_
_entity.id
_entity.type
_entity.pdbx_description
1 polymer ?
#
loop_
_entity_poly.entity_id
_entity_poly.type
_entity_poly.pdbx_seq_one_letter_code
_entity_poly.pdbx_strand_id
1 'polypeptide(L)'
;MPAFRRALLLAVHAAAIAVAAPGWTAAAEPLLYSAGFADGSRVAGGQLTEWHAAAAAPKLNGKPLFDPANPIRWLLAETAAGTLPPGPGFSDVSPESCIEFFGGDRLPCTVEEYRSGAENWRERQLPHLVVKPLAGIDPPGKPPRTTLRIAVNWIRRIVWKRRDGRPADPATIHLTDGRTISFRSLRWSQRGVLVLHDQGTERIPFDDIAELQMPVRDGWDAYFDTVAMLAPDPASRLMLPMQFMQLMRLETVGGLVATTSLERFRATGNPPDPRSWQQLVQPAWCLDPLWLSNPEIRMRRFFLPHEVPLSTIAPTSVNRDAKFGGGWSWQTDRSVQGTPLEARRAPLDPKPTPFGWGFGVQSRCDLVFPLPQIVTAFRSSVALDALARSGGCARASVHANAPGEQPLWQSGFLVGSTEVADTGSLSLAGPDGGQKSLVLVADMAHDGRPIGADPYDVRDMVDWLEPVVSLDPDKLKAVVQSRLPQTIAAWQGWSLDAGEAETLVVQNAVDPAAAAEIAGYRRLVIAAGAELSFDRTWTVAPDQHSLAIAVTRPPGTSASRFEVRIDGQSVAVADVPERKPGQVPPPFLLRLGRFVGKTIGVEVIHLPTDAKSLVEWHAIEPIEDPGTKWQPVEIVDLKSEGGSTFTRIDDGSVLVGGPSPTTDVHTLLLRAGTPEITAVRIEALPDDSLPAGGPGRSGDGNFVLGMVAAERLPAATTTEGSKINFGKGEASFEQPGHTAAMMIDADPNSGWAIQAAPKHTPLVAVLILAQPIQCEGDSILKLILRYARGGQLVLGRFRLSVTTDPQPSLGLPGTLLKDRLAQP
;
A
#
# COMPACT_ATOMS: atom_id res chain seq x y z
N MET A 1 42.87 -66.88 22.81
CA MET A 1 43.81 -65.76 23.07
C MET A 1 45.19 -66.20 22.62
N PRO A 2 46.08 -65.33 22.12
CA PRO A 2 45.99 -64.31 21.07
C PRO A 2 46.69 -64.83 19.76
N ALA A 3 46.89 -63.93 18.79
CA ALA A 3 47.67 -64.07 17.54
C ALA A 3 46.90 -64.44 16.25
N PHE A 4 47.21 -63.69 15.18
CA PHE A 4 46.77 -63.78 13.78
C PHE A 4 45.33 -63.28 13.50
N ARG A 5 45.10 -62.13 12.86
CA ARG A 5 45.77 -61.58 11.67
C ARG A 5 45.76 -60.05 11.60
N ARG A 6 46.97 -59.47 11.57
CA ARG A 6 47.30 -58.17 10.95
C ARG A 6 47.30 -58.33 9.42
N ALA A 7 46.65 -57.46 8.68
CA ALA A 7 47.19 -56.76 7.51
C ALA A 7 46.10 -55.94 6.81
N LEU A 8 46.41 -54.65 6.57
CA LEU A 8 45.69 -53.65 5.78
C LEU A 8 44.51 -52.91 6.45
N LEU A 9 44.86 -52.02 7.38
CA LEU A 9 44.00 -50.92 7.82
C LEU A 9 44.90 -49.71 8.12
N LEU A 10 45.24 -48.93 7.08
CA LEU A 10 45.80 -47.57 7.17
C LEU A 10 45.89 -46.95 5.76
N ALA A 11 44.76 -46.44 5.28
CA ALA A 11 44.62 -45.29 4.38
C ALA A 11 43.14 -45.11 4.04
N VAL A 12 42.35 -44.55 4.97
CA VAL A 12 41.00 -44.05 4.67
C VAL A 12 40.97 -42.56 5.05
N HIS A 13 41.30 -41.74 4.06
CA HIS A 13 40.82 -40.37 3.92
C HIS A 13 40.33 -40.23 2.48
N ALA A 14 39.14 -39.64 2.33
CA ALA A 14 38.45 -39.27 1.09
C ALA A 14 37.85 -40.41 0.23
N ALA A 15 36.58 -40.76 0.50
CA ALA A 15 35.58 -41.07 -0.53
C ALA A 15 34.18 -41.08 0.10
N ALA A 16 33.40 -40.04 -0.19
CA ALA A 16 31.96 -40.01 0.07
C ALA A 16 31.27 -41.03 -0.84
N ILE A 17 30.42 -41.89 -0.26
CA ILE A 17 29.59 -42.84 -0.98
C ILE A 17 28.43 -42.06 -1.61
N ALA A 18 28.51 -41.84 -2.92
CA ALA A 18 27.37 -41.50 -3.74
C ALA A 18 26.49 -42.75 -3.89
N VAL A 19 25.35 -42.77 -3.20
CA VAL A 19 24.24 -43.65 -3.59
C VAL A 19 23.56 -42.97 -4.78
N ALA A 20 23.85 -43.49 -5.96
CA ALA A 20 23.19 -43.09 -7.20
C ALA A 20 21.70 -43.44 -7.12
N ALA A 21 20.86 -42.44 -6.85
CA ALA A 21 19.46 -42.51 -7.24
C ALA A 21 19.41 -42.57 -8.77
N PRO A 22 18.55 -43.42 -9.38
CA PRO A 22 18.45 -43.49 -10.82
C PRO A 22 18.06 -42.11 -11.37
N GLY A 23 18.97 -41.52 -12.14
CA GLY A 23 18.74 -40.28 -12.88
C GLY A 23 17.70 -40.53 -13.96
N TRP A 24 16.44 -40.34 -13.61
CA TRP A 24 15.42 -39.88 -14.55
C TRP A 24 15.37 -38.36 -14.41
N THR A 25 16.16 -37.64 -15.20
CA THR A 25 15.76 -36.29 -15.57
C THR A 25 14.57 -36.45 -16.52
N ALA A 26 13.38 -36.62 -15.95
CA ALA A 26 12.16 -36.37 -16.70
C ALA A 26 12.27 -34.93 -17.20
N ALA A 27 12.48 -34.76 -18.51
CA ALA A 27 12.40 -33.45 -19.11
C ALA A 27 11.03 -32.89 -18.73
N ALA A 28 11.00 -31.81 -17.94
CA ALA A 28 9.75 -31.22 -17.51
C ALA A 28 8.87 -30.95 -18.73
N GLU A 29 7.64 -31.47 -18.70
CA GLU A 29 6.72 -31.43 -19.83
C GLU A 29 6.58 -30.01 -20.40
N PRO A 30 6.42 -29.87 -21.73
CA PRO A 30 6.19 -28.57 -22.33
C PRO A 30 4.88 -27.97 -21.82
N LEU A 31 4.90 -26.68 -21.45
CA LEU A 31 3.68 -25.94 -21.11
C LEU A 31 2.85 -25.77 -22.38
N LEU A 32 1.60 -26.23 -22.34
CA LEU A 32 0.61 -26.00 -23.39
C LEU A 32 -0.31 -24.87 -22.96
N TYR A 33 -0.83 -24.12 -23.93
CA TYR A 33 -1.76 -23.04 -23.68
C TYR A 33 -2.93 -23.09 -24.64
N SER A 34 -4.10 -22.70 -24.13
CA SER A 34 -5.31 -22.43 -24.91
C SER A 34 -5.73 -20.98 -24.68
N ALA A 35 -6.09 -20.27 -25.74
CA ALA A 35 -6.58 -18.89 -25.68
C ALA A 35 -7.96 -18.78 -26.36
N GLY A 36 -8.85 -18.01 -25.73
CA GLY A 36 -10.15 -17.63 -26.29
C GLY A 36 -10.23 -16.13 -26.55
N PHE A 37 -10.91 -15.75 -27.63
CA PHE A 37 -11.03 -14.37 -28.11
C PHE A 37 -12.49 -13.89 -28.11
N ALA A 38 -12.71 -12.58 -28.23
CA ALA A 38 -14.02 -11.94 -28.11
C ALA A 38 -15.04 -12.40 -29.17
N ASP A 39 -14.58 -12.77 -30.37
CA ASP A 39 -15.42 -13.34 -31.43
C ASP A 39 -15.76 -14.84 -31.23
N GLY A 40 -15.26 -15.45 -30.14
CA GLY A 40 -15.40 -16.87 -29.85
C GLY A 40 -14.36 -17.77 -30.53
N SER A 41 -13.47 -17.22 -31.38
CA SER A 41 -12.35 -17.95 -31.97
C SER A 41 -11.34 -18.36 -30.90
N ARG A 42 -10.51 -19.35 -31.22
CA ARG A 42 -9.59 -19.99 -30.27
C ARG A 42 -8.27 -20.36 -30.92
N VAL A 43 -7.22 -20.45 -30.12
CA VAL A 43 -5.93 -20.99 -30.54
C VAL A 43 -5.33 -21.79 -29.40
N ALA A 44 -4.73 -22.93 -29.70
CA ALA A 44 -4.02 -23.77 -28.73
C ALA A 44 -2.62 -24.10 -29.23
N GLY A 45 -1.64 -24.19 -28.32
CA GLY A 45 -0.25 -24.43 -28.70
C GLY A 45 0.74 -24.38 -27.55
N GLY A 46 1.97 -24.83 -27.82
CA GLY A 46 3.10 -24.77 -26.87
C GLY A 46 4.04 -23.58 -27.08
N GLN A 47 3.89 -22.82 -28.17
CA GLN A 47 4.75 -21.68 -28.48
C GLN A 47 4.13 -20.36 -28.04
N LEU A 48 4.12 -20.14 -26.72
CA LEU A 48 3.88 -18.81 -26.16
C LEU A 48 5.19 -18.02 -26.24
N THR A 49 5.20 -16.87 -26.91
CA THR A 49 6.37 -16.00 -27.08
C THR A 49 6.07 -14.56 -26.69
N GLU A 50 7.12 -13.75 -26.49
CA GLU A 50 7.00 -12.31 -26.29
C GLU A 50 6.18 -11.89 -25.03
N TRP A 51 6.04 -12.78 -24.02
CA TRP A 51 5.39 -12.44 -22.73
C TRP A 51 6.37 -11.88 -21.69
N HIS A 52 7.68 -11.94 -21.97
CA HIS A 52 8.76 -11.68 -21.01
C HIS A 52 9.06 -10.19 -20.77
N ALA A 53 8.39 -9.27 -21.48
CA ALA A 53 8.60 -7.84 -21.34
C ALA A 53 7.28 -7.06 -21.40
N ALA A 54 7.16 -6.01 -20.60
CA ALA A 54 5.93 -5.21 -20.49
C ALA A 54 5.52 -4.48 -21.79
N ALA A 55 6.47 -4.25 -22.71
CA ALA A 55 6.23 -3.61 -24.01
C ALA A 55 6.18 -4.59 -25.19
N ALA A 56 6.32 -5.89 -24.94
CA ALA A 56 6.26 -6.90 -25.98
C ALA A 56 4.81 -7.15 -26.42
N ALA A 57 4.62 -7.80 -27.58
CA ALA A 57 3.31 -8.12 -28.14
C ALA A 57 3.12 -9.64 -28.11
N PRO A 58 2.63 -10.22 -27.00
CA PRO A 58 2.64 -11.66 -26.82
C PRO A 58 1.88 -12.42 -27.91
N LYS A 59 2.42 -13.58 -28.30
CA LYS A 59 1.86 -14.42 -29.36
C LYS A 59 1.74 -15.86 -28.88
N LEU A 60 0.71 -16.56 -29.37
CA LEU A 60 0.56 -18.01 -29.21
C LEU A 60 0.53 -18.67 -30.58
N ASN A 61 1.51 -19.55 -30.87
CA ASN A 61 1.73 -20.13 -32.19
C ASN A 61 1.75 -19.07 -33.32
N GLY A 62 2.37 -17.92 -33.05
CA GLY A 62 2.45 -16.80 -33.99
C GLY A 62 1.20 -15.91 -34.08
N LYS A 63 0.05 -16.30 -33.52
CA LYS A 63 -1.15 -15.45 -33.45
C LYS A 63 -0.99 -14.39 -32.35
N PRO A 64 -1.11 -13.09 -32.64
CA PRO A 64 -1.12 -12.03 -31.63
C PRO A 64 -2.26 -12.23 -30.62
N LEU A 65 -1.96 -12.07 -29.34
CA LEU A 65 -2.97 -12.22 -28.27
C LEU A 65 -3.75 -10.92 -28.00
N PHE A 66 -3.13 -9.75 -28.20
CA PHE A 66 -3.73 -8.45 -27.89
C PHE A 66 -4.11 -7.67 -29.15
N ASP A 67 -4.82 -8.31 -30.08
CA ASP A 67 -5.40 -7.65 -31.25
C ASP A 67 -6.61 -6.80 -30.86
N PRO A 68 -6.62 -5.47 -31.09
CA PRO A 68 -7.77 -4.62 -30.79
C PRO A 68 -9.06 -4.99 -31.55
N ALA A 69 -8.94 -5.58 -32.74
CA ALA A 69 -10.12 -5.99 -33.53
C ALA A 69 -10.78 -7.25 -32.96
N ASN A 70 -10.03 -8.07 -32.23
CA ASN A 70 -10.51 -9.29 -31.61
C ASN A 70 -9.70 -9.59 -30.33
N PRO A 71 -10.01 -8.91 -29.21
CA PRO A 71 -9.20 -9.02 -28.02
C PRO A 71 -9.30 -10.40 -27.38
N ILE A 72 -8.19 -10.89 -26.84
CA ILE A 72 -8.18 -12.06 -25.95
C ILE A 72 -9.10 -11.84 -24.75
N ARG A 73 -9.82 -12.91 -24.38
CA ARG A 73 -10.66 -12.98 -23.18
C ARG A 73 -10.01 -13.81 -22.09
N TRP A 74 -9.27 -14.85 -22.45
CA TRP A 74 -8.53 -15.63 -21.50
C TRP A 74 -7.38 -16.42 -22.13
N LEU A 75 -6.41 -16.79 -21.29
CA LEU A 75 -5.30 -17.69 -21.58
C LEU A 75 -5.22 -18.73 -20.46
N LEU A 76 -5.47 -19.99 -20.81
CA LEU A 76 -5.41 -21.15 -19.93
C LEU A 76 -4.10 -21.91 -20.17
N ALA A 77 -3.37 -22.22 -19.10
CA ALA A 77 -2.23 -23.12 -19.13
C ALA A 77 -2.68 -24.56 -18.85
N GLU A 78 -2.19 -25.49 -19.67
CA GLU A 78 -2.54 -26.91 -19.69
C GLU A 78 -1.27 -27.77 -19.54
N THR A 79 -1.44 -28.96 -18.97
CA THR A 79 -0.42 -30.03 -18.98
C THR A 79 -0.68 -30.99 -20.13
N ALA A 80 0.27 -31.87 -20.49
CA ALA A 80 0.02 -32.89 -21.51
C ALA A 80 -1.12 -33.87 -21.13
N ALA A 81 -1.45 -33.96 -19.84
CA ALA A 81 -2.60 -34.70 -19.30
C ALA A 81 -3.95 -33.94 -19.40
N GLY A 82 -3.98 -32.72 -19.93
CA GLY A 82 -5.20 -31.98 -20.27
C GLY A 82 -5.63 -30.89 -19.29
N THR A 83 -5.04 -30.80 -18.08
CA THR A 83 -5.20 -29.66 -17.16
C THR A 83 -4.20 -29.78 -16.01
N LEU A 84 -3.65 -28.66 -15.51
CA LEU A 84 -2.97 -28.66 -14.21
C LEU A 84 -3.97 -29.21 -13.17
N PRO A 85 -3.56 -30.15 -12.28
CA PRO A 85 -4.45 -30.65 -11.24
C PRO A 85 -5.06 -29.46 -10.50
N PRO A 86 -6.35 -29.50 -10.11
CA PRO A 86 -6.87 -28.49 -9.21
C PRO A 86 -5.90 -28.43 -8.03
N GLY A 87 -5.30 -27.25 -7.79
CA GLY A 87 -4.56 -27.08 -6.57
C GLY A 87 -5.45 -27.46 -5.39
N PRO A 88 -4.88 -27.92 -4.25
CA PRO A 88 -5.64 -28.01 -3.01
C PRO A 88 -6.27 -26.64 -2.76
N GLY A 89 -7.57 -26.47 -3.04
CA GLY A 89 -8.12 -25.14 -3.29
C GLY A 89 -9.47 -25.01 -4.01
N PHE A 90 -9.94 -26.03 -4.74
CA PHE A 90 -10.97 -25.77 -5.78
C PHE A 90 -12.07 -26.83 -5.99
N SER A 91 -12.11 -27.91 -5.20
CA SER A 91 -13.33 -28.71 -4.99
C SER A 91 -13.69 -28.60 -3.52
N ASP A 92 -14.65 -27.74 -3.15
CA ASP A 92 -15.06 -27.47 -1.76
C ASP A 92 -13.95 -27.11 -0.73
N VAL A 93 -12.68 -27.05 -1.14
CA VAL A 93 -11.52 -26.86 -0.27
C VAL A 93 -11.04 -25.45 -0.50
N SER A 94 -11.69 -24.45 0.09
CA SER A 94 -11.00 -23.19 0.37
C SER A 94 -9.66 -23.52 1.04
N PRO A 95 -8.58 -22.77 0.74
CA PRO A 95 -7.32 -22.95 1.47
C PRO A 95 -7.56 -22.94 2.98
N GLU A 96 -6.76 -23.69 3.75
CA GLU A 96 -6.89 -23.79 5.22
C GLU A 96 -6.96 -22.42 5.90
N SER A 97 -6.24 -21.44 5.34
CA SER A 97 -6.33 -20.03 5.70
C SER A 97 -6.22 -19.12 4.47
N CYS A 98 -7.03 -18.06 4.44
CA CYS A 98 -6.99 -17.05 3.39
C CYS A 98 -7.74 -15.76 3.75
N ILE A 99 -7.55 -14.76 2.91
CA ILE A 99 -8.43 -13.60 2.81
C ILE A 99 -9.14 -13.67 1.45
N GLU A 100 -10.46 -13.49 1.46
CA GLU A 100 -11.27 -13.30 0.26
C GLU A 100 -11.72 -11.83 0.18
N PHE A 101 -11.65 -11.27 -1.03
CA PHE A 101 -11.90 -9.86 -1.27
C PHE A 101 -13.23 -9.64 -1.99
N PHE A 102 -13.82 -8.46 -1.80
CA PHE A 102 -14.86 -8.01 -2.71
C PHE A 102 -14.31 -7.96 -4.15
N GLY A 103 -15.12 -8.38 -5.12
CA GLY A 103 -14.67 -8.58 -6.50
C GLY A 103 -14.27 -10.02 -6.84
N GLY A 104 -14.04 -10.90 -5.85
CA GLY A 104 -13.75 -12.33 -6.09
C GLY A 104 -12.26 -12.70 -6.14
N ASP A 105 -11.37 -11.76 -5.79
CA ASP A 105 -9.95 -12.06 -5.55
C ASP A 105 -9.77 -12.84 -4.22
N ARG A 106 -8.63 -13.53 -4.08
CA ARG A 106 -8.32 -14.34 -2.90
C ARG A 106 -6.81 -14.48 -2.69
N LEU A 107 -6.37 -14.36 -1.45
CA LEU A 107 -4.97 -14.57 -1.05
C LEU A 107 -4.87 -15.68 0.01
N PRO A 108 -4.23 -16.82 -0.30
CA PRO A 108 -3.78 -17.77 0.72
C PRO A 108 -2.71 -17.14 1.63
N CYS A 109 -3.03 -16.97 2.91
CA CYS A 109 -2.16 -16.30 3.90
C CYS A 109 -2.58 -16.61 5.33
N THR A 110 -1.74 -16.22 6.30
CA THR A 110 -2.11 -16.06 7.72
C THR A 110 -2.07 -14.59 8.11
N VAL A 111 -2.99 -14.15 8.97
CA VAL A 111 -3.04 -12.76 9.45
C VAL A 111 -2.26 -12.63 10.76
N GLU A 112 -1.34 -11.66 10.81
CA GLU A 112 -0.43 -11.46 11.96
C GLU A 112 -0.83 -10.23 12.80
N GLU A 113 -1.15 -9.13 12.12
CA GLU A 113 -1.34 -7.83 12.77
C GLU A 113 -2.25 -6.93 11.94
N TYR A 114 -2.96 -6.00 12.59
CA TYR A 114 -3.56 -4.83 11.96
C TYR A 114 -2.73 -3.58 12.24
N ARG A 115 -2.62 -2.72 11.22
CA ARG A 115 -2.04 -1.37 11.28
C ARG A 115 -3.03 -0.34 10.76
N SER A 116 -3.11 0.78 11.46
CA SER A 116 -3.94 1.92 11.09
C SER A 116 -3.49 2.61 9.81
N GLY A 117 -2.22 2.41 9.41
CA GLY A 117 -1.57 3.13 8.30
C GLY A 117 -1.02 4.50 8.71
N ALA A 118 -1.27 4.94 9.95
CA ALA A 118 -0.78 6.18 10.53
C ALA A 118 0.57 6.05 11.25
N GLU A 119 1.11 4.83 11.37
CA GLU A 119 2.31 4.54 12.16
C GLU A 119 3.56 5.26 11.61
N ASN A 120 3.58 5.54 10.31
CA ASN A 120 4.59 6.37 9.68
C ASN A 120 3.99 7.71 9.25
N TRP A 121 4.20 8.73 10.06
CA TRP A 121 3.70 10.08 9.80
C TRP A 121 4.29 10.78 8.56
N ARG A 122 5.38 10.23 7.97
CA ARG A 122 5.97 10.74 6.72
C ARG A 122 5.37 10.14 5.47
N GLU A 123 4.73 8.98 5.60
CA GLU A 123 4.15 8.23 4.50
C GLU A 123 2.91 7.51 5.01
N ARG A 124 1.77 8.18 4.85
CA ARG A 124 0.47 7.66 5.21
C ARG A 124 0.13 6.47 4.33
N GLN A 125 -0.30 5.38 4.95
CA GLN A 125 -0.76 4.18 4.25
C GLN A 125 -2.26 3.99 4.48
N LEU A 126 -2.91 3.24 3.61
CA LEU A 126 -4.26 2.75 3.89
C LEU A 126 -4.21 1.83 5.13
N PRO A 127 -5.24 1.84 5.99
CA PRO A 127 -5.35 0.86 7.06
C PRO A 127 -5.28 -0.56 6.50
N HIS A 128 -4.45 -1.41 7.08
CA HIS A 128 -4.09 -2.69 6.47
C HIS A 128 -3.82 -3.78 7.51
N LEU A 129 -3.99 -5.02 7.09
CA LEU A 129 -3.44 -6.18 7.77
C LEU A 129 -2.03 -6.45 7.27
N VAL A 130 -1.15 -6.80 8.20
CA VAL A 130 0.12 -7.46 7.92
C VAL A 130 -0.15 -8.97 7.91
N VAL A 131 0.15 -9.61 6.79
CA VAL A 131 -0.13 -11.04 6.58
C VAL A 131 1.12 -11.76 6.11
N LYS A 132 1.23 -13.05 6.45
CA LYS A 132 2.26 -13.93 5.87
C LYS A 132 1.66 -14.68 4.69
N PRO A 133 2.17 -14.49 3.46
CA PRO A 133 1.68 -15.20 2.28
C PRO A 133 2.02 -16.69 2.34
N LEU A 134 1.11 -17.54 1.86
CA LEU A 134 1.37 -18.97 1.64
C LEU A 134 1.64 -19.29 0.16
N ALA A 135 1.47 -18.31 -0.72
CA ALA A 135 1.75 -18.42 -2.15
C ALA A 135 3.18 -17.91 -2.48
N GLY A 136 3.79 -18.46 -3.54
CA GLY A 136 5.03 -17.94 -4.11
C GLY A 136 4.78 -16.57 -4.73
N ILE A 137 5.27 -15.51 -4.08
CA ILE A 137 5.00 -14.11 -4.47
C ILE A 137 6.27 -13.25 -4.53
N ASP A 138 7.43 -13.88 -4.41
CA ASP A 138 8.69 -13.21 -4.12
C ASP A 138 9.47 -12.85 -5.37
N PRO A 139 10.25 -11.75 -5.34
CA PRO A 139 11.05 -11.37 -6.49
C PRO A 139 12.06 -12.47 -6.88
N PRO A 140 12.32 -12.66 -8.18
CA PRO A 140 13.26 -13.66 -8.64
C PRO A 140 14.66 -13.43 -8.06
N GLY A 141 15.24 -14.49 -7.51
CA GLY A 141 16.61 -14.47 -6.96
C GLY A 141 16.77 -13.66 -5.67
N LYS A 142 15.68 -13.19 -5.04
CA LYS A 142 15.71 -12.51 -3.75
C LYS A 142 15.24 -13.46 -2.64
N PRO A 143 15.63 -13.23 -1.37
CA PRO A 143 15.09 -13.97 -0.23
C PRO A 143 13.56 -13.84 -0.18
N PRO A 144 12.84 -14.87 0.28
CA PRO A 144 11.40 -14.81 0.41
C PRO A 144 11.00 -13.73 1.43
N ARG A 145 9.98 -12.93 1.10
CA ARG A 145 9.42 -11.96 2.03
C ARG A 145 8.68 -12.69 3.15
N THR A 146 8.73 -12.10 4.33
CA THR A 146 8.01 -12.62 5.50
C THR A 146 6.57 -12.09 5.58
N THR A 147 6.26 -10.94 4.97
CA THR A 147 4.96 -10.29 5.12
C THR A 147 4.49 -9.50 3.88
N LEU A 148 3.17 -9.33 3.76
CA LEU A 148 2.47 -8.42 2.85
C LEU A 148 1.53 -7.49 3.62
N ARG A 149 1.21 -6.34 3.03
CA ARG A 149 0.23 -5.37 3.55
C ARG A 149 -1.05 -5.39 2.71
N ILE A 150 -2.17 -5.70 3.37
CA ILE A 150 -3.49 -5.92 2.76
C ILE A 150 -4.47 -4.87 3.27
N ALA A 151 -4.93 -3.98 2.39
CA ALA A 151 -5.87 -2.91 2.76
C ALA A 151 -7.23 -3.49 3.23
N VAL A 152 -7.68 -3.08 4.41
CA VAL A 152 -8.85 -3.71 5.08
C VAL A 152 -10.19 -3.42 4.41
N ASN A 153 -10.29 -2.33 3.65
CA ASN A 153 -11.53 -1.92 2.99
C ASN A 153 -11.95 -2.83 1.81
N TRP A 154 -11.05 -3.71 1.37
CA TRP A 154 -11.30 -4.69 0.31
C TRP A 154 -11.74 -6.06 0.83
N ILE A 155 -11.55 -6.32 2.12
CA ILE A 155 -11.78 -7.63 2.72
C ILE A 155 -13.27 -7.91 2.77
N ARG A 156 -13.68 -9.07 2.23
CA ARG A 156 -15.02 -9.62 2.37
C ARG A 156 -15.07 -10.65 3.50
N ARG A 157 -14.05 -11.51 3.56
CA ARG A 157 -13.98 -12.62 4.50
C ARG A 157 -12.52 -12.90 4.86
N ILE A 158 -12.28 -13.31 6.09
CA ILE A 158 -11.00 -13.87 6.52
C ILE A 158 -11.26 -15.24 7.13
N VAL A 159 -10.46 -16.22 6.70
CA VAL A 159 -10.45 -17.59 7.19
C VAL A 159 -9.08 -17.83 7.83
N TRP A 160 -9.04 -18.03 9.15
CA TRP A 160 -7.84 -18.47 9.86
C TRP A 160 -7.77 -19.99 9.94
N LYS A 161 -8.93 -20.62 10.10
CA LYS A 161 -9.08 -22.07 10.14
C LYS A 161 -10.32 -22.44 9.36
N ARG A 162 -10.13 -23.30 8.35
CA ARG A 162 -11.24 -23.82 7.56
C ARG A 162 -12.27 -24.51 8.45
N ARG A 163 -13.54 -24.32 8.07
CA ARG A 163 -14.70 -24.94 8.70
C ARG A 163 -15.51 -25.67 7.63
N ASP A 164 -16.05 -26.82 8.01
CA ASP A 164 -17.03 -27.53 7.20
C ASP A 164 -18.41 -26.87 7.37
N GLY A 165 -19.16 -26.72 6.28
CA GLY A 165 -20.52 -26.18 6.30
C GLY A 165 -20.72 -24.91 5.47
N ARG A 166 -21.93 -24.34 5.56
CA ARG A 166 -22.33 -23.14 4.82
C ARG A 166 -21.52 -21.92 5.28
N PRO A 167 -21.09 -21.02 4.38
CA PRO A 167 -20.51 -19.74 4.77
C PRO A 167 -21.41 -19.00 5.76
N ALA A 168 -20.80 -18.34 6.75
CA ALA A 168 -21.56 -17.56 7.72
C ALA A 168 -22.37 -16.46 7.04
N ASP A 169 -23.44 -16.05 7.71
CA ASP A 169 -24.14 -14.82 7.34
C ASP A 169 -23.17 -13.62 7.44
N PRO A 170 -23.40 -12.54 6.67
CA PRO A 170 -22.61 -11.32 6.78
C PRO A 170 -22.57 -10.76 8.20
N ALA A 171 -21.50 -10.04 8.54
CA ALA A 171 -21.30 -9.45 9.87
C ALA A 171 -21.32 -10.49 11.02
N THR A 172 -20.61 -11.60 10.82
CA THR A 172 -20.53 -12.70 11.79
C THR A 172 -19.10 -13.15 12.02
N ILE A 173 -18.76 -13.47 13.27
CA ILE A 173 -17.49 -14.09 13.67
C ILE A 173 -17.78 -15.50 14.14
N HIS A 174 -17.02 -16.46 13.64
CA HIS A 174 -16.95 -17.80 14.20
C HIS A 174 -15.64 -17.99 14.95
N LEU A 175 -15.77 -18.40 16.20
CA LEU A 175 -14.65 -18.62 17.08
C LEU A 175 -14.17 -20.07 17.00
N THR A 176 -12.91 -20.29 17.40
CA THR A 176 -12.29 -21.62 17.44
C THR A 176 -12.93 -22.56 18.46
N ASP A 177 -13.61 -22.00 19.46
CA ASP A 177 -14.40 -22.73 20.47
C ASP A 177 -15.81 -23.14 19.97
N GLY A 178 -16.18 -22.78 18.74
CA GLY A 178 -17.47 -23.08 18.12
C GLY A 178 -18.55 -22.02 18.32
N ARG A 179 -18.34 -20.99 19.15
CA ARG A 179 -19.28 -19.87 19.28
C ARG A 179 -19.38 -19.07 17.97
N THR A 180 -20.56 -18.50 17.75
CA THR A 180 -20.85 -17.62 16.63
C THR A 180 -21.40 -16.30 17.16
N ILE A 181 -20.80 -15.19 16.75
CA ILE A 181 -21.15 -13.84 17.21
C ILE A 181 -21.54 -13.00 16.00
N SER A 182 -22.80 -12.60 15.93
CA SER A 182 -23.24 -11.55 15.00
C SER A 182 -22.93 -10.17 15.59
N PHE A 183 -22.47 -9.24 14.76
CA PHE A 183 -22.09 -7.90 15.21
C PHE A 183 -22.70 -6.80 14.33
N ARG A 184 -22.91 -5.63 14.93
CA ARG A 184 -23.41 -4.42 14.25
C ARG A 184 -22.27 -3.55 13.72
N SER A 185 -21.13 -3.57 14.41
CA SER A 185 -19.92 -2.86 13.98
C SER A 185 -18.67 -3.54 14.52
N LEU A 186 -17.55 -3.36 13.81
CA LEU A 186 -16.26 -3.91 14.14
C LEU A 186 -15.20 -2.82 14.08
N ARG A 187 -14.29 -2.81 15.06
CA ARG A 187 -13.07 -2.00 15.04
C ARG A 187 -11.87 -2.91 15.12
N TRP A 188 -10.87 -2.63 14.29
CA TRP A 188 -9.61 -3.36 14.33
C TRP A 188 -8.80 -2.95 15.56
N SER A 189 -8.03 -3.90 16.08
CA SER A 189 -6.96 -3.70 17.04
C SER A 189 -5.73 -4.47 16.58
N GLN A 190 -4.56 -4.14 17.11
CA GLN A 190 -3.29 -4.67 16.59
C GLN A 190 -3.28 -6.20 16.39
N ARG A 191 -3.90 -6.98 17.28
CA ARG A 191 -3.97 -8.45 17.22
C ARG A 191 -5.38 -9.03 17.40
N GLY A 192 -6.39 -8.31 16.95
CA GLY A 192 -7.76 -8.75 17.13
C GLY A 192 -8.77 -7.71 16.68
N VAL A 193 -10.02 -7.92 17.08
CA VAL A 193 -11.12 -7.01 16.78
C VAL A 193 -11.89 -6.67 18.05
N LEU A 194 -12.47 -5.48 18.09
CA LEU A 194 -13.49 -5.09 19.06
C LEU A 194 -14.82 -5.05 18.32
N VAL A 195 -15.76 -5.90 18.69
CA VAL A 195 -17.09 -5.97 18.08
C VAL A 195 -18.14 -5.40 18.99
N LEU A 196 -19.13 -4.71 18.41
CA LEU A 196 -20.37 -4.32 19.07
C LEU A 196 -21.46 -5.29 18.65
N HIS A 197 -22.00 -6.06 19.60
CA HIS A 197 -23.09 -7.01 19.41
C HIS A 197 -24.23 -6.69 20.40
N ASP A 198 -25.31 -7.45 20.37
CA ASP A 198 -26.53 -7.12 21.13
C ASP A 198 -26.35 -7.12 22.66
N GLN A 199 -25.32 -7.79 23.18
CA GLN A 199 -25.02 -7.84 24.62
C GLN A 199 -23.93 -6.83 25.05
N GLY A 200 -23.42 -6.00 24.13
CA GLY A 200 -22.39 -5.02 24.40
C GLY A 200 -21.17 -5.16 23.48
N THR A 201 -19.98 -4.88 24.02
CA THR A 201 -18.73 -4.95 23.27
C THR A 201 -17.86 -6.12 23.71
N GLU A 202 -17.34 -6.88 22.76
CA GLU A 202 -16.42 -8.00 23.02
C GLU A 202 -15.11 -7.78 22.24
N ARG A 203 -13.98 -7.92 22.92
CA ARG A 203 -12.65 -7.91 22.28
C ARG A 203 -12.25 -9.36 22.02
N ILE A 204 -11.95 -9.66 20.76
CA ILE A 204 -11.68 -11.01 20.27
C ILE A 204 -10.29 -11.01 19.61
N PRO A 205 -9.30 -11.70 20.19
CA PRO A 205 -7.98 -11.91 19.58
C PRO A 205 -8.08 -12.68 18.25
N PHE A 206 -7.14 -12.45 17.32
CA PHE A 206 -7.11 -13.21 16.05
C PHE A 206 -6.97 -14.72 16.27
N ASP A 207 -6.20 -15.15 17.28
CA ASP A 207 -5.98 -16.57 17.59
C ASP A 207 -7.26 -17.31 18.00
N ASP A 208 -8.27 -16.58 18.46
CA ASP A 208 -9.57 -17.13 18.86
C ASP A 208 -10.59 -17.15 17.70
N ILE A 209 -10.26 -16.56 16.55
CA ILE A 209 -11.15 -16.46 15.39
C ILE A 209 -10.83 -17.59 14.42
N ALA A 210 -11.83 -18.39 14.06
CA ALA A 210 -11.74 -19.33 12.94
C ALA A 210 -12.08 -18.65 11.61
N GLU A 211 -13.12 -17.81 11.62
CA GLU A 211 -13.62 -17.11 10.44
C GLU A 211 -14.27 -15.76 10.82
N LEU A 212 -14.02 -14.73 10.02
CA LEU A 212 -14.66 -13.41 10.11
C LEU A 212 -15.33 -13.08 8.76
N GLN A 213 -16.64 -12.91 8.75
CA GLN A 213 -17.40 -12.35 7.63
C GLN A 213 -17.62 -10.86 7.84
N MET A 214 -17.21 -10.05 6.88
CA MET A 214 -17.46 -8.60 6.91
C MET A 214 -18.93 -8.30 6.61
N PRO A 215 -19.44 -7.13 7.02
CA PRO A 215 -20.77 -6.67 6.59
C PRO A 215 -20.90 -6.63 5.07
N VAL A 216 -22.14 -6.78 4.57
CA VAL A 216 -22.42 -6.70 3.14
C VAL A 216 -21.97 -5.35 2.59
N ARG A 217 -21.27 -5.40 1.46
CA ARG A 217 -20.92 -4.25 0.64
C ARG A 217 -21.53 -4.47 -0.74
N ASP A 218 -22.00 -3.40 -1.37
CA ASP A 218 -22.46 -3.46 -2.74
C ASP A 218 -21.32 -3.89 -3.70
N GLY A 219 -21.62 -4.86 -4.55
CA GLY A 219 -20.63 -5.44 -5.46
C GLY A 219 -20.18 -4.48 -6.55
N TRP A 220 -21.06 -3.58 -7.00
CA TRP A 220 -20.74 -2.57 -8.01
C TRP A 220 -19.89 -1.45 -7.43
N ASP A 221 -20.16 -1.01 -6.20
CA ASP A 221 -19.28 -0.07 -5.49
C ASP A 221 -17.86 -0.63 -5.35
N ALA A 222 -17.72 -1.92 -5.01
CA ALA A 222 -16.41 -2.58 -4.95
C ALA A 222 -15.74 -2.67 -6.33
N TYR A 223 -16.51 -2.93 -7.39
CA TYR A 223 -16.01 -2.93 -8.75
C TYR A 223 -15.52 -1.55 -9.18
N PHE A 224 -16.30 -0.49 -8.96
CA PHE A 224 -15.92 0.87 -9.32
C PHE A 224 -14.68 1.37 -8.56
N ASP A 225 -14.55 1.03 -7.27
CA ASP A 225 -13.32 1.29 -6.53
C ASP A 225 -12.13 0.52 -7.12
N THR A 226 -12.34 -0.73 -7.54
CA THR A 226 -11.30 -1.54 -8.19
C THR A 226 -10.80 -0.85 -9.46
N VAL A 227 -11.72 -0.36 -10.29
CA VAL A 227 -11.39 0.39 -11.51
C VAL A 227 -10.65 1.69 -11.17
N ALA A 228 -11.12 2.46 -10.18
CA ALA A 228 -10.47 3.71 -9.76
C ALA A 228 -9.04 3.51 -9.23
N MET A 229 -8.75 2.37 -8.60
CA MET A 229 -7.40 2.02 -8.15
C MET A 229 -6.53 1.49 -9.30
N LEU A 230 -7.04 0.58 -10.11
CA LEU A 230 -6.25 -0.14 -11.12
C LEU A 230 -6.09 0.62 -12.44
N ALA A 231 -7.09 1.40 -12.86
CA ALA A 231 -7.12 2.11 -14.15
C ALA A 231 -7.72 3.52 -13.96
N PRO A 232 -7.03 4.41 -13.21
CA PRO A 232 -7.55 5.73 -12.79
C PRO A 232 -7.64 6.76 -13.92
N ASP A 233 -6.84 6.61 -14.98
CA ASP A 233 -6.75 7.57 -16.07
C ASP A 233 -6.90 6.86 -17.42
N PRO A 234 -8.13 6.83 -17.97
CA PRO A 234 -8.35 6.24 -19.27
C PRO A 234 -7.84 7.11 -20.44
N ALA A 235 -7.42 8.36 -20.22
CA ALA A 235 -7.25 9.35 -21.29
C ALA A 235 -5.83 9.91 -21.48
N SER A 236 -4.93 9.88 -20.47
CA SER A 236 -3.60 10.48 -20.60
C SER A 236 -2.46 9.46 -20.69
N ARG A 237 -2.08 9.15 -21.94
CA ARG A 237 -0.68 9.16 -22.40
C ARG A 237 -0.63 9.10 -23.91
N LEU A 238 -0.16 10.20 -24.49
CA LEU A 238 0.25 10.34 -25.88
C LEU A 238 1.18 9.16 -26.25
N MET A 239 0.75 8.33 -27.21
CA MET A 239 1.50 7.27 -27.93
C MET A 239 1.17 5.77 -27.73
N LEU A 240 -0.01 5.34 -27.29
CA LEU A 240 -0.45 3.94 -27.54
C LEU A 240 -1.94 3.80 -27.86
N PRO A 241 -2.33 3.09 -28.94
CA PRO A 241 -3.62 2.43 -29.03
C PRO A 241 -3.53 1.03 -28.42
N MET A 242 -3.78 0.91 -27.10
CA MET A 242 -4.36 -0.28 -26.47
C MET A 242 -5.70 0.17 -25.90
N GLN A 243 -6.74 0.15 -26.72
CA GLN A 243 -8.02 0.82 -26.47
C GLN A 243 -8.63 0.52 -25.07
N PHE A 244 -8.26 1.39 -24.15
CA PHE A 244 -8.81 1.70 -22.84
C PHE A 244 -8.77 0.55 -21.80
N MET A 245 -7.54 0.17 -21.46
CA MET A 245 -7.10 -0.40 -20.17
C MET A 245 -7.76 -1.73 -19.76
N GLN A 246 -7.24 -2.84 -20.28
CA GLN A 246 -7.67 -4.17 -19.83
C GLN A 246 -7.33 -4.41 -18.36
N LEU A 247 -8.32 -4.85 -17.61
CA LEU A 247 -8.12 -5.54 -16.35
C LEU A 247 -7.74 -6.99 -16.65
N MET A 248 -6.79 -7.50 -15.88
CA MET A 248 -6.32 -8.88 -15.95
C MET A 248 -6.53 -9.54 -14.60
N ARG A 249 -7.32 -10.62 -14.57
CA ARG A 249 -7.43 -11.51 -13.41
C ARG A 249 -6.56 -12.74 -13.63
N LEU A 250 -5.65 -12.97 -12.70
CA LEU A 250 -4.75 -14.11 -12.64
C LEU A 250 -5.23 -15.11 -11.62
N GLU A 251 -5.03 -16.38 -11.90
CA GLU A 251 -5.27 -17.49 -10.99
C GLU A 251 -4.07 -18.43 -10.98
N THR A 252 -3.55 -18.73 -9.79
CA THR A 252 -2.43 -19.65 -9.62
C THR A 252 -2.88 -21.02 -9.14
N VAL A 253 -2.06 -22.04 -9.40
CA VAL A 253 -2.23 -23.39 -8.83
C VAL A 253 -2.26 -23.38 -7.31
N GLY A 254 -1.61 -22.41 -6.66
CA GLY A 254 -1.61 -22.26 -5.20
C GLY A 254 -2.88 -21.62 -4.62
N GLY A 255 -3.86 -21.26 -5.45
CA GLY A 255 -5.14 -20.72 -4.99
C GLY A 255 -5.22 -19.19 -4.89
N LEU A 256 -4.15 -18.47 -5.24
CA LEU A 256 -4.14 -17.01 -5.37
C LEU A 256 -5.01 -16.60 -6.57
N VAL A 257 -5.92 -15.66 -6.33
CA VAL A 257 -6.67 -14.95 -7.37
C VAL A 257 -6.39 -13.47 -7.22
N ALA A 258 -5.88 -12.84 -8.27
CA ALA A 258 -5.41 -11.46 -8.22
C ALA A 258 -5.81 -10.71 -9.49
N THR A 259 -6.56 -9.62 -9.33
CA THR A 259 -6.97 -8.72 -10.41
C THR A 259 -6.06 -7.50 -10.42
N THR A 260 -5.46 -7.21 -11.57
CA THR A 260 -4.56 -6.07 -11.83
C THR A 260 -4.98 -5.35 -13.11
N SER A 261 -4.35 -4.22 -13.43
CA SER A 261 -4.39 -3.63 -14.78
C SER A 261 -3.07 -3.88 -15.51
N LEU A 262 -3.09 -3.68 -16.83
CA LEU A 262 -1.86 -3.65 -17.62
C LEU A 262 -0.93 -2.48 -17.22
N GLU A 263 -1.45 -1.38 -16.67
CA GLU A 263 -0.61 -0.32 -16.08
C GLU A 263 0.21 -0.87 -14.92
N ARG A 264 -0.43 -1.70 -14.09
CA ARG A 264 0.11 -2.31 -12.87
C ARG A 264 0.73 -3.69 -13.08
N PHE A 265 1.09 -4.02 -14.34
CA PHE A 265 1.71 -5.28 -14.73
C PHE A 265 3.13 -5.08 -15.28
N ARG A 266 4.08 -5.92 -14.89
CA ARG A 266 5.39 -6.05 -15.56
C ARG A 266 5.74 -7.52 -15.72
N ALA A 267 6.62 -7.82 -16.67
CA ALA A 267 7.17 -9.15 -16.86
C ALA A 267 8.69 -9.08 -17.06
N THR A 268 9.38 -10.15 -16.67
CA THR A 268 10.81 -10.38 -16.90
C THR A 268 11.07 -11.88 -17.06
N GLY A 269 12.24 -12.25 -17.57
CA GLY A 269 12.67 -13.64 -17.72
C GLY A 269 13.44 -13.87 -19.02
N ASN A 270 13.94 -15.09 -19.20
CA ASN A 270 14.66 -15.48 -20.39
C ASN A 270 13.69 -15.69 -21.57
N PRO A 271 13.77 -14.92 -22.66
CA PRO A 271 12.80 -14.99 -23.76
C PRO A 271 12.56 -16.40 -24.35
N PRO A 272 13.59 -17.25 -24.56
CA PRO A 272 13.41 -18.60 -25.10
C PRO A 272 12.84 -19.64 -24.10
N ASP A 273 12.77 -19.31 -22.81
CA ASP A 273 12.29 -20.24 -21.78
C ASP A 273 11.11 -19.66 -20.98
N PRO A 274 9.85 -19.98 -21.39
CA PRO A 274 8.65 -19.55 -20.68
C PRO A 274 8.58 -19.96 -19.21
N ARG A 275 9.36 -20.94 -18.77
CA ARG A 275 9.40 -21.36 -17.35
C ARG A 275 10.16 -20.38 -16.47
N SER A 276 11.10 -19.64 -17.06
CA SER A 276 11.85 -18.60 -16.36
C SER A 276 11.08 -17.29 -16.19
N TRP A 277 9.94 -17.14 -16.87
CA TRP A 277 9.19 -15.89 -16.86
C TRP A 277 8.54 -15.62 -15.51
N GLN A 278 8.65 -14.38 -15.07
CA GLN A 278 8.10 -13.86 -13.82
C GLN A 278 7.26 -12.64 -14.13
N GLN A 279 6.11 -12.53 -13.47
CA GLN A 279 5.14 -11.46 -13.69
C GLN A 279 4.93 -10.69 -12.39
N LEU A 280 5.25 -9.40 -12.40
CA LEU A 280 4.92 -8.50 -11.31
C LEU A 280 3.51 -7.96 -11.53
N VAL A 281 2.67 -8.08 -10.50
CA VAL A 281 1.33 -7.48 -10.46
C VAL A 281 1.10 -6.76 -9.15
N GLN A 282 0.26 -5.74 -9.14
CA GLN A 282 -0.20 -5.15 -7.89
C GLN A 282 -1.73 -5.01 -7.89
N PRO A 283 -2.44 -5.88 -7.17
CA PRO A 283 -3.89 -5.78 -7.01
C PRO A 283 -4.32 -4.54 -6.23
N ALA A 284 -5.61 -4.20 -6.28
CA ALA A 284 -6.15 -3.03 -5.58
C ALA A 284 -6.08 -3.17 -4.06
N TRP A 285 -6.19 -4.40 -3.57
CA TRP A 285 -6.17 -4.74 -2.15
C TRP A 285 -4.77 -4.87 -1.53
N CYS A 286 -3.71 -4.91 -2.34
CA CYS A 286 -2.33 -5.12 -1.87
C CYS A 286 -1.50 -3.83 -1.99
N LEU A 287 -0.94 -3.36 -0.88
CA LEU A 287 -0.02 -2.21 -0.89
C LEU A 287 1.36 -2.59 -1.43
N ASP A 288 1.64 -3.88 -1.60
CA ASP A 288 2.90 -4.43 -2.09
C ASP A 288 2.72 -5.10 -3.47
N PRO A 289 3.70 -5.03 -4.38
CA PRO A 289 3.68 -5.81 -5.61
C PRO A 289 3.92 -7.30 -5.33
N LEU A 290 3.36 -8.17 -6.19
CA LEU A 290 3.43 -9.63 -6.13
C LEU A 290 4.16 -10.14 -7.37
N TRP A 291 5.16 -11.00 -7.19
CA TRP A 291 5.87 -11.66 -8.30
C TRP A 291 5.36 -13.09 -8.46
N LEU A 292 4.80 -13.38 -9.62
CA LEU A 292 4.17 -14.66 -9.93
C LEU A 292 4.97 -15.39 -11.00
N SER A 293 5.30 -16.65 -10.71
CA SER A 293 6.01 -17.52 -11.64
C SER A 293 5.07 -17.98 -12.76
N ASN A 294 5.51 -17.87 -14.02
CA ASN A 294 4.67 -18.22 -15.17
C ASN A 294 4.13 -19.68 -15.13
N PRO A 295 4.93 -20.69 -14.73
CA PRO A 295 4.43 -22.07 -14.54
C PRO A 295 3.35 -22.23 -13.46
N GLU A 296 3.27 -21.32 -12.49
CA GLU A 296 2.27 -21.38 -11.43
C GLU A 296 0.94 -20.76 -11.84
N ILE A 297 0.92 -19.92 -12.88
CA ILE A 297 -0.27 -19.24 -13.35
C ILE A 297 -1.05 -20.15 -14.30
N ARG A 298 -2.18 -20.64 -13.80
CA ARG A 298 -3.10 -21.50 -14.53
C ARG A 298 -3.95 -20.71 -15.51
N MET A 299 -4.51 -19.58 -15.08
CA MET A 299 -5.51 -18.85 -15.85
C MET A 299 -5.23 -17.35 -15.83
N ARG A 300 -5.38 -16.73 -16.98
CA ARG A 300 -5.43 -15.27 -17.16
C ARG A 300 -6.75 -14.93 -17.82
N ARG A 301 -7.51 -14.00 -17.24
CA ARG A 301 -8.77 -13.49 -17.79
C ARG A 301 -8.61 -12.01 -18.06
N PHE A 302 -9.05 -11.55 -19.23
CA PHE A 302 -8.90 -10.19 -19.72
C PHE A 302 -10.28 -9.61 -20.03
N PHE A 303 -10.54 -8.43 -19.50
CA PHE A 303 -11.80 -7.74 -19.72
C PHE A 303 -11.60 -6.22 -19.65
N LEU A 304 -12.48 -5.50 -20.33
CA LEU A 304 -12.50 -4.04 -20.31
C LEU A 304 -13.28 -3.56 -19.08
N PRO A 305 -12.97 -2.36 -18.53
CA PRO A 305 -13.67 -1.83 -17.36
C PRO A 305 -15.18 -1.61 -17.56
N HIS A 306 -15.64 -1.47 -18.81
CA HIS A 306 -17.05 -1.33 -19.16
C HIS A 306 -17.69 -2.64 -19.65
N GLU A 307 -16.95 -3.75 -19.69
CA GLU A 307 -17.45 -5.09 -20.02
C GLU A 307 -17.23 -6.00 -18.82
N VAL A 308 -18.09 -5.87 -17.82
CA VAL A 308 -17.91 -6.45 -16.50
C VAL A 308 -18.25 -7.95 -16.52
N PRO A 309 -17.29 -8.85 -16.25
CA PRO A 309 -17.61 -10.25 -16.02
C PRO A 309 -18.49 -10.34 -14.78
N LEU A 310 -19.70 -10.88 -14.93
CA LEU A 310 -20.68 -10.89 -13.84
C LEU A 310 -20.18 -11.74 -12.66
N SER A 311 -19.25 -12.67 -12.89
CA SER A 311 -18.58 -13.46 -11.84
C SER A 311 -17.71 -12.63 -10.89
N THR A 312 -17.45 -11.34 -11.20
CA THR A 312 -16.82 -10.40 -10.27
C THR A 312 -17.82 -9.77 -9.28
N ILE A 313 -19.12 -9.91 -9.54
CA ILE A 313 -20.22 -9.38 -8.71
C ILE A 313 -20.89 -10.57 -8.02
N ALA A 314 -20.99 -10.55 -6.69
CA ALA A 314 -21.71 -11.58 -5.98
C ALA A 314 -23.23 -11.40 -6.15
N PRO A 315 -24.02 -12.47 -6.35
CA PRO A 315 -25.48 -12.36 -6.34
C PRO A 315 -25.95 -11.95 -4.94
N THR A 316 -26.94 -11.06 -4.87
CA THR A 316 -27.52 -10.60 -3.60
C THR A 316 -28.59 -11.55 -3.08
N SER A 317 -29.22 -12.30 -3.97
CA SER A 317 -30.13 -13.39 -3.64
C SER A 317 -29.88 -14.59 -4.54
N VAL A 318 -29.99 -15.77 -3.95
CA VAL A 318 -29.94 -17.05 -4.66
C VAL A 318 -31.12 -17.90 -4.21
N ASN A 319 -32.15 -18.00 -5.05
CA ASN A 319 -33.31 -18.86 -4.77
C ASN A 319 -32.99 -20.27 -5.25
N ARG A 320 -33.10 -21.26 -4.36
CA ARG A 320 -32.86 -22.67 -4.69
C ARG A 320 -33.89 -23.55 -4.01
N ASP A 321 -34.40 -24.54 -4.75
CA ASP A 321 -35.37 -25.51 -4.24
C ASP A 321 -35.20 -26.87 -4.94
N ALA A 322 -34.09 -27.57 -4.72
CA ALA A 322 -33.85 -28.89 -5.33
C ALA A 322 -34.87 -29.93 -4.82
N LYS A 323 -35.44 -30.74 -5.72
CA LYS A 323 -36.45 -31.76 -5.38
C LYS A 323 -35.85 -33.15 -5.21
N PHE A 324 -34.97 -33.54 -6.13
CA PHE A 324 -34.28 -34.84 -6.12
C PHE A 324 -32.78 -34.72 -6.45
N GLY A 325 -32.34 -33.53 -6.85
CA GLY A 325 -30.94 -33.18 -7.01
C GLY A 325 -30.15 -33.21 -5.70
N GLY A 326 -28.83 -33.41 -5.78
CA GLY A 326 -27.94 -33.50 -4.61
C GLY A 326 -27.83 -32.23 -3.75
N GLY A 327 -28.61 -31.18 -4.03
CA GLY A 327 -28.63 -29.94 -3.26
C GLY A 327 -27.32 -29.15 -3.36
N TRP A 328 -26.63 -29.26 -4.50
CA TRP A 328 -25.30 -28.69 -4.68
C TRP A 328 -25.30 -27.15 -4.53
N SER A 329 -24.20 -26.61 -4.02
CA SER A 329 -23.99 -25.17 -3.99
C SER A 329 -23.57 -24.64 -5.35
N TRP A 330 -24.12 -23.47 -5.72
CA TRP A 330 -23.67 -22.75 -6.90
C TRP A 330 -22.19 -22.38 -6.75
N GLN A 331 -21.48 -22.32 -7.88
CA GLN A 331 -20.05 -22.06 -7.93
C GLN A 331 -19.76 -20.89 -8.86
N THR A 332 -18.75 -20.09 -8.53
CA THR A 332 -18.23 -19.03 -9.40
C THR A 332 -17.04 -19.53 -10.19
N ASP A 333 -17.00 -19.22 -11.49
CA ASP A 333 -15.94 -19.58 -12.45
C ASP A 333 -15.67 -21.10 -12.54
N ARG A 334 -16.64 -21.93 -12.13
CA ARG A 334 -16.58 -23.38 -12.08
C ARG A 334 -17.96 -24.00 -12.28
N SER A 335 -17.98 -25.26 -12.70
CA SER A 335 -19.18 -26.09 -12.65
C SER A 335 -19.62 -26.32 -11.20
N VAL A 336 -20.81 -26.90 -11.02
CA VAL A 336 -21.35 -27.22 -9.69
C VAL A 336 -20.47 -28.21 -8.88
N GLN A 337 -19.58 -28.97 -9.54
CA GLN A 337 -18.62 -29.88 -8.90
C GLN A 337 -17.23 -29.24 -8.68
N GLY A 338 -17.04 -27.97 -9.03
CA GLY A 338 -15.74 -27.31 -8.94
C GLY A 338 -14.79 -27.61 -10.10
N THR A 339 -15.26 -28.27 -11.17
CA THR A 339 -14.46 -28.48 -12.39
C THR A 339 -14.43 -27.21 -13.26
N PRO A 340 -13.47 -27.09 -14.19
CA PRO A 340 -13.49 -26.00 -15.18
C PRO A 340 -14.83 -25.94 -15.92
N LEU A 341 -15.26 -24.73 -16.26
CA LEU A 341 -16.45 -24.50 -17.09
C LEU A 341 -16.13 -24.92 -18.53
N GLU A 342 -16.77 -25.98 -19.00
CA GLU A 342 -16.52 -26.57 -20.31
C GLU A 342 -17.82 -27.01 -20.97
N ALA A 343 -17.97 -26.73 -22.26
CA ALA A 343 -19.13 -27.19 -23.03
C ALA A 343 -18.75 -27.59 -24.46
N ARG A 344 -19.52 -28.47 -25.09
CA ARG A 344 -19.37 -28.80 -26.51
C ARG A 344 -20.22 -27.86 -27.35
N ARG A 345 -19.62 -27.20 -28.33
CA ARG A 345 -20.36 -26.30 -29.25
C ARG A 345 -21.02 -27.08 -30.38
N ALA A 346 -20.50 -28.25 -30.71
CA ALA A 346 -21.13 -29.22 -31.60
C ALA A 346 -21.01 -30.65 -31.07
N PRO A 347 -21.99 -31.54 -31.37
CA PRO A 347 -21.93 -32.95 -30.95
C PRO A 347 -20.67 -33.71 -31.40
N LEU A 348 -20.06 -33.28 -32.51
CA LEU A 348 -18.86 -33.89 -33.09
C LEU A 348 -17.54 -33.27 -32.61
N ASP A 349 -17.58 -32.25 -31.75
CA ASP A 349 -16.35 -31.67 -31.21
C ASP A 349 -15.57 -32.75 -30.45
N PRO A 350 -14.26 -32.95 -30.74
CA PRO A 350 -13.50 -34.04 -30.14
C PRO A 350 -13.28 -33.87 -28.63
N LYS A 351 -13.30 -32.62 -28.12
CA LYS A 351 -13.15 -32.29 -26.70
C LYS A 351 -14.08 -31.14 -26.30
N PRO A 352 -14.54 -31.10 -25.04
CA PRO A 352 -15.21 -29.93 -24.47
C PRO A 352 -14.33 -28.68 -24.58
N THR A 353 -14.98 -27.54 -24.70
CA THR A 353 -14.35 -26.25 -24.96
C THR A 353 -14.37 -25.43 -23.66
N PRO A 354 -13.24 -24.93 -23.15
CA PRO A 354 -13.19 -24.20 -21.88
C PRO A 354 -13.73 -22.79 -21.98
N PHE A 355 -14.30 -22.28 -20.90
CA PHE A 355 -14.81 -20.91 -20.77
C PHE A 355 -14.11 -20.19 -19.63
N GLY A 356 -13.92 -18.88 -19.81
CA GLY A 356 -13.08 -18.09 -18.94
C GLY A 356 -13.64 -17.94 -17.53
N TRP A 357 -14.93 -17.66 -17.43
CA TRP A 357 -15.64 -17.32 -16.19
C TRP A 357 -17.11 -17.68 -16.32
N GLY A 358 -17.84 -17.67 -15.20
CA GLY A 358 -19.26 -18.02 -15.22
C GLY A 358 -19.80 -18.50 -13.89
N PHE A 359 -20.91 -19.22 -13.95
CA PHE A 359 -21.57 -19.81 -12.78
C PHE A 359 -22.06 -21.22 -13.07
N GLY A 360 -21.63 -22.18 -12.26
CA GLY A 360 -22.18 -23.53 -12.26
C GLY A 360 -23.31 -23.63 -11.24
N VAL A 361 -24.48 -24.05 -11.68
CA VAL A 361 -25.68 -24.21 -10.84
C VAL A 361 -26.36 -25.56 -11.11
N GLN A 362 -27.22 -25.97 -10.20
CA GLN A 362 -28.22 -27.00 -10.49
C GLN A 362 -29.54 -26.32 -10.85
N SER A 363 -30.36 -26.92 -11.72
CA SER A 363 -31.69 -26.38 -12.07
C SER A 363 -32.58 -26.18 -10.82
N ARG A 364 -33.61 -25.33 -10.96
CA ARG A 364 -34.34 -24.68 -9.88
C ARG A 364 -33.46 -23.71 -9.08
N CYS A 365 -32.65 -22.94 -9.79
CA CYS A 365 -31.77 -21.92 -9.22
C CYS A 365 -31.93 -20.59 -9.95
N ASP A 366 -32.18 -19.53 -9.17
CA ASP A 366 -32.18 -18.15 -9.63
C ASP A 366 -30.99 -17.41 -9.02
N LEU A 367 -30.18 -16.74 -9.85
CA LEU A 367 -29.14 -15.83 -9.39
C LEU A 367 -29.60 -14.39 -9.63
N VAL A 368 -29.74 -13.60 -8.56
CA VAL A 368 -30.22 -12.21 -8.63
C VAL A 368 -29.06 -11.25 -8.41
N PHE A 369 -28.88 -10.33 -9.36
CA PHE A 369 -27.85 -9.30 -9.33
C PHE A 369 -28.48 -7.91 -9.38
N PRO A 370 -28.21 -7.00 -8.43
CA PRO A 370 -28.60 -5.61 -8.59
C PRO A 370 -27.86 -5.01 -9.78
N LEU A 371 -28.45 -4.00 -10.43
CA LEU A 371 -27.84 -3.31 -11.57
C LEU A 371 -27.68 -1.82 -11.27
N PRO A 372 -26.51 -1.22 -11.58
CA PRO A 372 -26.33 0.21 -11.51
C PRO A 372 -27.04 0.88 -12.69
N GLN A 373 -27.43 2.14 -12.54
CA GLN A 373 -28.13 2.91 -13.59
C GLN A 373 -27.31 3.15 -14.86
N ILE A 374 -26.02 2.81 -14.86
CA ILE A 374 -25.10 2.98 -15.99
C ILE A 374 -25.04 1.74 -16.88
N VAL A 375 -25.80 0.67 -16.57
CA VAL A 375 -25.85 -0.54 -17.39
C VAL A 375 -26.53 -0.29 -18.74
N THR A 376 -26.03 -0.93 -19.79
CA THR A 376 -26.58 -0.81 -21.16
C THR A 376 -27.05 -2.15 -21.72
N ALA A 377 -26.30 -3.24 -21.48
CA ALA A 377 -26.61 -4.55 -22.05
C ALA A 377 -26.09 -5.71 -21.20
N PHE A 378 -26.59 -6.91 -21.49
CA PHE A 378 -26.11 -8.17 -20.96
C PHE A 378 -25.95 -9.21 -22.07
N ARG A 379 -24.94 -10.08 -21.94
CA ARG A 379 -24.76 -11.26 -22.79
C ARG A 379 -24.21 -12.43 -22.00
N SER A 380 -24.51 -13.65 -22.42
CA SER A 380 -23.93 -14.89 -21.91
C SER A 380 -24.12 -16.01 -22.93
N SER A 381 -23.39 -17.10 -22.75
CA SER A 381 -23.81 -18.41 -23.25
C SER A 381 -24.28 -19.29 -22.08
N VAL A 382 -24.97 -20.38 -22.36
CA VAL A 382 -25.42 -21.35 -21.36
C VAL A 382 -25.40 -22.75 -21.94
N ALA A 383 -25.00 -23.72 -21.12
CA ALA A 383 -24.93 -25.13 -21.50
C ALA A 383 -25.18 -26.04 -20.30
N LEU A 384 -25.32 -27.32 -20.57
CA LEU A 384 -25.27 -28.35 -19.52
C LEU A 384 -23.83 -28.82 -19.31
N ASP A 385 -23.42 -28.90 -18.05
CA ASP A 385 -22.11 -29.41 -17.64
C ASP A 385 -21.93 -30.88 -18.09
N ALA A 386 -20.68 -31.32 -18.29
CA ALA A 386 -20.34 -32.67 -18.75
C ALA A 386 -20.99 -33.80 -17.91
N LEU A 387 -21.25 -33.56 -16.62
CA LEU A 387 -21.93 -34.49 -15.71
C LEU A 387 -23.39 -34.73 -16.07
N ALA A 388 -24.03 -33.84 -16.83
CA ALA A 388 -25.37 -34.05 -17.37
C ALA A 388 -25.41 -35.30 -18.28
N ARG A 389 -24.25 -35.64 -18.86
CA ARG A 389 -24.07 -36.72 -19.84
C ARG A 389 -25.12 -36.57 -20.95
N SER A 390 -25.77 -37.65 -21.36
CA SER A 390 -26.83 -37.63 -22.37
C SER A 390 -28.25 -37.43 -21.80
N GLY A 391 -28.40 -37.34 -20.47
CA GLY A 391 -29.72 -37.44 -19.82
C GLY A 391 -30.21 -36.15 -19.15
N GLY A 392 -29.30 -35.32 -18.62
CA GLY A 392 -29.71 -34.05 -17.99
C GLY A 392 -30.45 -33.14 -18.97
N CYS A 393 -31.44 -32.40 -18.48
CA CYS A 393 -32.26 -31.54 -19.31
C CYS A 393 -32.71 -30.29 -18.55
N ALA A 394 -32.39 -29.10 -19.05
CA ALA A 394 -32.80 -27.86 -18.40
C ALA A 394 -33.22 -26.81 -19.41
N ARG A 395 -33.82 -25.73 -18.91
CA ARG A 395 -34.06 -24.51 -19.67
C ARG A 395 -33.45 -23.34 -18.92
N ALA A 396 -32.81 -22.44 -19.64
CA ALA A 396 -32.26 -21.21 -19.09
C ALA A 396 -33.11 -20.02 -19.54
N SER A 397 -33.30 -19.05 -18.66
CA SER A 397 -33.92 -17.77 -19.02
C SER A 397 -33.27 -16.59 -18.29
N VAL A 398 -33.34 -15.42 -18.91
CA VAL A 398 -32.80 -14.16 -18.40
C VAL A 398 -33.95 -13.19 -18.22
N HIS A 399 -34.06 -12.61 -17.02
CA HIS A 399 -35.12 -11.67 -16.67
C HIS A 399 -34.53 -10.36 -16.17
N ALA A 400 -35.30 -9.28 -16.32
CA ALA A 400 -35.04 -8.02 -15.64
C ALA A 400 -35.96 -7.86 -14.43
N ASN A 401 -35.42 -7.34 -13.33
CA ASN A 401 -36.07 -7.07 -12.04
C ASN A 401 -36.47 -8.33 -11.25
N ALA A 402 -37.35 -9.15 -11.80
CA ALA A 402 -37.83 -10.38 -11.18
C ALA A 402 -38.15 -11.42 -12.25
N PRO A 403 -38.13 -12.72 -11.92
CA PRO A 403 -38.74 -13.73 -12.78
C PRO A 403 -40.21 -13.36 -13.04
N GLY A 404 -40.51 -12.95 -14.27
CA GLY A 404 -41.84 -12.49 -14.71
C GLY A 404 -42.42 -13.41 -15.78
N GLU A 405 -43.62 -13.08 -16.28
CA GLU A 405 -44.29 -13.88 -17.33
C GLU A 405 -43.54 -13.87 -18.67
N GLN A 406 -42.74 -12.83 -18.97
CA GLN A 406 -41.94 -12.76 -20.20
C GLN A 406 -40.45 -12.49 -19.91
N PRO A 407 -39.54 -13.45 -20.17
CA PRO A 407 -38.11 -13.24 -20.06
C PRO A 407 -37.58 -12.35 -21.19
N LEU A 408 -36.46 -11.67 -20.95
CA LEU A 408 -35.67 -10.99 -22.00
C LEU A 408 -35.15 -12.00 -23.02
N TRP A 409 -34.86 -13.22 -22.56
CA TRP A 409 -34.39 -14.32 -23.39
C TRP A 409 -34.68 -15.66 -22.71
N GLN A 410 -34.96 -16.70 -23.50
CA GLN A 410 -35.14 -18.06 -23.03
C GLN A 410 -34.57 -19.06 -24.02
N SER A 411 -33.86 -20.07 -23.54
CA SER A 411 -33.35 -21.17 -24.36
C SER A 411 -34.48 -22.13 -24.79
N GLY A 412 -34.18 -22.96 -25.79
CA GLY A 412 -34.87 -24.24 -25.95
C GLY A 412 -34.59 -25.19 -24.78
N PHE A 413 -35.07 -26.44 -24.88
CA PHE A 413 -34.60 -27.49 -23.98
C PHE A 413 -33.15 -27.81 -24.29
N LEU A 414 -32.26 -27.57 -23.33
CA LEU A 414 -30.90 -28.05 -23.37
C LEU A 414 -30.95 -29.53 -23.00
N VAL A 415 -30.47 -30.43 -23.85
CA VAL A 415 -30.46 -31.88 -23.55
C VAL A 415 -29.07 -32.45 -23.73
N GLY A 416 -28.52 -32.93 -22.63
CA GLY A 416 -27.15 -33.43 -22.56
C GLY A 416 -26.09 -32.35 -22.85
N SER A 417 -24.83 -32.67 -22.54
CA SER A 417 -23.71 -31.73 -22.69
C SER A 417 -23.21 -31.64 -24.14
N THR A 418 -24.11 -31.35 -25.08
CA THR A 418 -23.84 -31.39 -26.54
C THR A 418 -24.07 -30.07 -27.27
N GLU A 419 -24.69 -29.09 -26.62
CA GLU A 419 -25.01 -27.81 -27.23
C GLU A 419 -24.76 -26.63 -26.28
N VAL A 420 -24.59 -25.45 -26.87
CA VAL A 420 -24.46 -24.18 -26.18
C VAL A 420 -25.51 -23.23 -26.74
N ALA A 421 -26.36 -22.69 -25.89
CA ALA A 421 -27.31 -21.64 -26.26
C ALA A 421 -26.71 -20.26 -25.98
N ASP A 422 -26.85 -19.33 -26.93
CA ASP A 422 -26.33 -17.97 -26.81
C ASP A 422 -27.47 -16.98 -26.60
N THR A 423 -27.30 -16.04 -25.68
CA THR A 423 -28.31 -15.01 -25.43
C THR A 423 -28.35 -13.93 -26.51
N GLY A 424 -27.29 -13.79 -27.29
CA GLY A 424 -26.98 -12.55 -28.00
C GLY A 424 -26.77 -11.39 -27.02
N SER A 425 -26.79 -10.17 -27.56
CA SER A 425 -26.78 -8.96 -26.73
C SER A 425 -28.22 -8.57 -26.36
N LEU A 426 -28.54 -8.62 -25.07
CA LEU A 426 -29.83 -8.21 -24.51
C LEU A 426 -29.74 -6.77 -24.01
N SER A 427 -30.64 -5.90 -24.46
CA SER A 427 -30.71 -4.52 -23.97
C SER A 427 -31.21 -4.47 -22.53
N LEU A 428 -30.51 -3.71 -21.69
CA LEU A 428 -30.92 -3.39 -20.31
C LEU A 428 -31.26 -1.90 -20.15
N ALA A 429 -31.20 -1.12 -21.24
CA ALA A 429 -31.66 0.27 -21.28
C ALA A 429 -33.21 0.32 -21.32
N GLY A 430 -33.84 0.24 -20.16
CA GLY A 430 -35.31 0.31 -20.02
C GLY A 430 -35.86 1.76 -20.07
N PRO A 431 -37.13 1.96 -20.49
CA PRO A 431 -37.73 3.28 -20.72
C PRO A 431 -37.96 4.15 -19.45
N ASP A 432 -37.96 3.56 -18.24
CA ASP A 432 -38.22 4.26 -16.97
C ASP A 432 -36.98 4.36 -16.05
N GLY A 433 -35.82 4.72 -16.61
CA GLY A 433 -34.59 4.92 -15.82
C GLY A 433 -33.75 3.65 -15.55
N GLY A 434 -33.93 2.61 -16.38
CA GLY A 434 -33.10 1.39 -16.37
C GLY A 434 -33.64 0.24 -15.51
N GLN A 435 -33.20 -0.99 -15.81
CA GLN A 435 -33.52 -2.18 -15.01
C GLN A 435 -32.81 -2.13 -13.65
N LYS A 436 -33.48 -2.57 -12.58
CA LYS A 436 -32.94 -2.54 -11.20
C LYS A 436 -32.15 -3.79 -10.85
N SER A 437 -32.46 -4.92 -11.47
CA SER A 437 -31.72 -6.17 -11.29
C SER A 437 -31.77 -7.04 -12.55
N LEU A 438 -30.81 -7.94 -12.64
CA LEU A 438 -30.72 -9.02 -13.61
C LEU A 438 -30.95 -10.35 -12.87
N VAL A 439 -31.76 -11.23 -13.44
CA VAL A 439 -32.01 -12.56 -12.87
C VAL A 439 -31.67 -13.63 -13.90
N LEU A 440 -30.72 -14.51 -13.54
CA LEU A 440 -30.36 -15.68 -14.32
C LEU A 440 -31.07 -16.90 -13.74
N VAL A 441 -31.98 -17.49 -14.53
CA VAL A 441 -32.84 -18.60 -14.07
C VAL A 441 -32.44 -19.88 -14.79
N ALA A 442 -32.03 -20.88 -14.02
CA ALA A 442 -31.89 -22.26 -14.48
C ALA A 442 -33.14 -23.03 -14.05
N ASP A 443 -34.06 -23.27 -14.97
CA ASP A 443 -35.29 -24.02 -14.75
C ASP A 443 -35.10 -25.49 -15.13
N MET A 444 -35.69 -26.35 -14.31
CA MET A 444 -35.88 -27.76 -14.61
C MET A 444 -36.80 -27.91 -15.83
N ALA A 445 -37.84 -27.09 -15.99
CA ALA A 445 -38.78 -27.18 -17.11
C ALA A 445 -39.31 -28.61 -17.31
N HIS A 446 -39.87 -29.22 -16.26
CA HIS A 446 -40.26 -30.65 -16.28
C HIS A 446 -41.31 -30.98 -17.36
N ASP A 447 -42.27 -30.08 -17.56
CA ASP A 447 -43.34 -30.27 -18.53
C ASP A 447 -42.83 -30.09 -19.96
N GLY A 448 -43.06 -31.09 -20.81
CA GLY A 448 -42.68 -31.04 -22.22
C GLY A 448 -41.22 -31.40 -22.52
N ARG A 449 -40.48 -31.97 -21.54
CA ARG A 449 -39.12 -32.46 -21.77
C ARG A 449 -39.05 -33.47 -22.92
N PRO A 450 -37.98 -33.46 -23.73
CA PRO A 450 -37.77 -34.44 -24.79
C PRO A 450 -37.70 -35.88 -24.27
N ILE A 451 -38.14 -36.82 -25.10
CA ILE A 451 -38.09 -38.26 -24.78
C ILE A 451 -36.63 -38.69 -24.58
N GLY A 452 -36.35 -39.38 -23.47
CA GLY A 452 -35.01 -39.86 -23.11
C GLY A 452 -34.22 -38.92 -22.19
N ALA A 453 -34.74 -37.72 -21.92
CA ALA A 453 -34.25 -36.89 -20.84
C ALA A 453 -34.63 -37.46 -19.47
N ASP A 454 -33.80 -37.20 -18.47
CA ASP A 454 -34.11 -37.55 -17.08
C ASP A 454 -35.32 -36.77 -16.57
N PRO A 455 -36.10 -37.34 -15.63
CA PRO A 455 -37.17 -36.62 -14.96
C PRO A 455 -36.62 -35.66 -13.90
N TYR A 456 -37.39 -34.62 -13.60
CA TYR A 456 -37.09 -33.61 -12.57
C TYR A 456 -35.68 -32.99 -12.69
N ASP A 457 -35.09 -32.54 -11.58
CA ASP A 457 -33.79 -31.87 -11.49
C ASP A 457 -32.58 -32.84 -11.54
N VAL A 458 -32.81 -34.10 -11.96
CA VAL A 458 -31.78 -35.13 -12.02
C VAL A 458 -30.83 -34.82 -13.16
N ARG A 459 -29.54 -34.66 -12.80
CA ARG A 459 -28.45 -34.35 -13.74
C ARG A 459 -28.60 -33.03 -14.49
N ASP A 460 -29.43 -32.11 -14.00
CA ASP A 460 -29.60 -30.78 -14.58
C ASP A 460 -28.57 -29.77 -14.06
N MET A 461 -27.30 -30.03 -14.36
CA MET A 461 -26.20 -29.12 -14.01
C MET A 461 -26.06 -28.10 -15.15
N VAL A 462 -26.39 -26.86 -14.86
CA VAL A 462 -26.40 -25.74 -15.82
C VAL A 462 -25.20 -24.85 -15.56
N ASP A 463 -24.44 -24.57 -16.60
CA ASP A 463 -23.34 -23.62 -16.56
C ASP A 463 -23.73 -22.36 -17.34
N TRP A 464 -23.77 -21.23 -16.65
CA TRP A 464 -23.78 -19.90 -17.26
C TRP A 464 -22.34 -19.56 -17.66
N LEU A 465 -22.09 -19.45 -18.96
CA LEU A 465 -20.76 -19.35 -19.55
C LEU A 465 -20.51 -17.92 -20.02
N GLU A 466 -19.44 -17.32 -19.50
CA GLU A 466 -18.99 -15.96 -19.81
C GLU A 466 -20.08 -14.86 -19.73
N PRO A 467 -20.90 -14.80 -18.66
CA PRO A 467 -21.87 -13.72 -18.47
C PRO A 467 -21.16 -12.37 -18.32
N VAL A 468 -21.54 -11.40 -19.15
CA VAL A 468 -20.95 -10.05 -19.19
C VAL A 468 -22.04 -9.00 -19.15
N VAL A 469 -21.86 -8.01 -18.29
CA VAL A 469 -22.69 -6.79 -18.23
C VAL A 469 -21.92 -5.63 -18.83
N SER A 470 -22.52 -4.95 -19.80
CA SER A 470 -21.94 -3.76 -20.44
C SER A 470 -22.40 -2.49 -19.73
N LEU A 471 -21.47 -1.56 -19.53
CA LEU A 471 -21.71 -0.25 -18.94
C LEU A 471 -21.54 0.85 -19.98
N ASP A 472 -22.24 1.96 -19.78
CA ASP A 472 -22.02 3.21 -20.51
C ASP A 472 -20.62 3.77 -20.16
N PRO A 473 -19.70 3.89 -21.14
CA PRO A 473 -18.33 4.31 -20.87
C PRO A 473 -18.20 5.73 -20.31
N ASP A 474 -19.05 6.66 -20.76
CA ASP A 474 -19.00 8.06 -20.32
C ASP A 474 -19.51 8.20 -18.88
N LYS A 475 -20.59 7.49 -18.54
CA LYS A 475 -21.07 7.44 -17.16
C LYS A 475 -20.09 6.70 -16.24
N LEU A 476 -19.44 5.63 -16.71
CA LEU A 476 -18.39 4.93 -15.96
C LEU A 476 -17.24 5.89 -15.63
N LYS A 477 -16.80 6.72 -16.59
CA LYS A 477 -15.77 7.74 -16.37
C LYS A 477 -16.16 8.68 -15.23
N ALA A 478 -17.40 9.16 -15.20
CA ALA A 478 -17.90 10.04 -14.12
C ALA A 478 -17.91 9.33 -12.75
N VAL A 479 -18.37 8.08 -12.70
CA VAL A 479 -18.36 7.28 -11.46
C VAL A 479 -16.93 7.08 -10.94
N VAL A 480 -15.98 6.73 -11.81
CA VAL A 480 -14.58 6.55 -11.45
C VAL A 480 -13.96 7.86 -10.93
N GLN A 481 -14.20 8.98 -11.62
CA GLN A 481 -13.71 10.29 -11.22
C GLN A 481 -14.11 10.66 -9.79
N SER A 482 -15.37 10.41 -9.41
CA SER A 482 -15.85 10.66 -8.04
C SER A 482 -15.17 9.84 -6.94
N ARG A 483 -14.51 8.73 -7.31
CA ARG A 483 -13.86 7.79 -6.36
C ARG A 483 -12.35 7.98 -6.27
N LEU A 484 -11.73 8.66 -7.24
CA LEU A 484 -10.29 8.89 -7.26
C LEU A 484 -9.73 9.48 -5.95
N PRO A 485 -10.39 10.44 -5.27
CA PRO A 485 -9.84 11.00 -4.03
C PRO A 485 -9.61 9.96 -2.93
N GLN A 486 -10.50 8.97 -2.82
CA GLN A 486 -10.42 7.91 -1.81
C GLN A 486 -9.24 6.95 -2.05
N THR A 487 -8.64 6.98 -3.24
CA THR A 487 -7.47 6.16 -3.58
C THR A 487 -6.15 6.74 -3.07
N ILE A 488 -6.14 7.99 -2.61
CA ILE A 488 -4.94 8.69 -2.12
C ILE A 488 -4.90 8.63 -0.60
N ALA A 489 -3.99 7.81 -0.04
CA ALA A 489 -3.93 7.58 1.40
C ALA A 489 -3.69 8.87 2.21
N ALA A 490 -2.88 9.80 1.68
CA ALA A 490 -2.58 11.09 2.33
C ALA A 490 -3.81 12.00 2.50
N TRP A 491 -4.91 11.75 1.76
CA TRP A 491 -6.13 12.55 1.83
C TRP A 491 -7.17 11.94 2.78
N GLN A 492 -6.86 10.85 3.47
CA GLN A 492 -7.79 10.28 4.44
C GLN A 492 -8.10 11.26 5.57
N GLY A 493 -9.40 11.51 5.79
CA GLY A 493 -9.86 12.46 6.79
C GLY A 493 -9.83 13.94 6.35
N TRP A 494 -9.51 14.19 5.07
CA TRP A 494 -9.61 15.49 4.43
C TRP A 494 -10.75 15.49 3.41
N SER A 495 -11.45 16.60 3.30
CA SER A 495 -12.41 16.85 2.22
C SER A 495 -11.66 17.47 1.04
N LEU A 496 -11.97 17.03 -0.17
CA LEU A 496 -11.40 17.61 -1.39
C LEU A 496 -12.41 18.60 -1.97
N ASP A 497 -11.97 19.84 -2.16
CA ASP A 497 -12.60 20.81 -3.04
C ASP A 497 -11.75 20.98 -4.29
N ALA A 498 -12.28 20.53 -5.42
CA ALA A 498 -11.61 20.63 -6.71
C ALA A 498 -11.90 21.98 -7.43
N GLY A 499 -12.72 22.87 -6.86
CA GLY A 499 -13.04 24.16 -7.44
C GLY A 499 -13.60 24.06 -8.87
N GLU A 500 -13.03 24.84 -9.79
CA GLU A 500 -13.34 24.81 -11.24
C GLU A 500 -12.60 23.71 -12.02
N ALA A 501 -11.83 22.83 -11.35
CA ALA A 501 -11.15 21.73 -12.03
C ALA A 501 -12.19 20.78 -12.65
N GLU A 502 -12.34 20.80 -13.98
CA GLU A 502 -13.31 19.93 -14.68
C GLU A 502 -13.06 18.43 -14.43
N THR A 503 -11.80 18.01 -14.21
CA THR A 503 -11.43 16.61 -13.94
C THR A 503 -10.17 16.47 -13.09
N LEU A 504 -10.22 15.64 -12.05
CA LEU A 504 -9.05 15.19 -11.31
C LEU A 504 -8.34 14.10 -12.13
N VAL A 505 -7.05 14.27 -12.40
CA VAL A 505 -6.27 13.26 -13.12
C VAL A 505 -5.34 12.57 -12.13
N VAL A 506 -5.47 11.25 -12.02
CA VAL A 506 -4.60 10.41 -11.20
C VAL A 506 -4.00 9.34 -12.08
N GLN A 507 -2.68 9.18 -12.05
CA GLN A 507 -1.98 8.16 -12.85
C GLN A 507 -1.21 7.19 -11.94
N ASN A 508 -1.16 5.93 -12.36
CA ASN A 508 -0.26 4.95 -11.77
C ASN A 508 1.15 5.11 -12.37
N ALA A 509 2.17 5.21 -11.50
CA ALA A 509 3.57 5.31 -11.90
C ALA A 509 4.41 4.22 -11.22
N VAL A 510 5.44 3.76 -11.91
CA VAL A 510 6.46 2.87 -11.31
C VAL A 510 7.64 3.73 -10.89
N ASP A 511 8.21 3.46 -9.73
CA ASP A 511 9.44 4.07 -9.27
C ASP A 511 10.66 3.52 -10.07
N PRO A 512 11.30 4.31 -10.95
CA PRO A 512 12.38 3.80 -11.80
C PRO A 512 13.61 3.41 -10.98
N ALA A 513 13.82 4.08 -9.84
CA ALA A 513 14.95 3.87 -8.92
C ALA A 513 14.88 2.55 -8.15
N ALA A 514 13.67 2.00 -8.01
CA ALA A 514 13.39 0.79 -7.26
C ALA A 514 12.95 -0.38 -8.18
N ALA A 515 13.21 -0.26 -9.48
CA ALA A 515 13.04 -1.36 -10.43
C ALA A 515 13.92 -2.59 -10.08
N ALA A 516 14.98 -2.42 -9.29
CA ALA A 516 15.80 -3.51 -8.75
C ALA A 516 15.33 -4.05 -7.38
N GLU A 517 14.45 -3.31 -6.67
CA GLU A 517 13.97 -3.62 -5.32
C GLU A 517 12.50 -3.19 -5.15
N ILE A 518 11.56 -4.10 -5.47
CA ILE A 518 10.18 -4.12 -4.94
C ILE A 518 9.49 -2.74 -4.84
N ALA A 519 9.60 -1.88 -5.85
CA ALA A 519 8.83 -0.65 -5.82
C ALA A 519 7.36 -0.92 -6.11
N GLY A 520 6.50 -0.60 -5.15
CA GLY A 520 5.06 -0.50 -5.39
C GLY A 520 4.75 0.58 -6.43
N TYR A 521 3.58 0.46 -7.05
CA TYR A 521 3.03 1.50 -7.91
C TYR A 521 2.64 2.71 -7.06
N ARG A 522 3.04 3.89 -7.55
CA ARG A 522 2.79 5.20 -6.95
C ARG A 522 1.60 5.87 -7.62
N ARG A 523 0.90 6.71 -6.85
CA ARG A 523 -0.22 7.51 -7.34
C ARG A 523 0.25 8.95 -7.53
N LEU A 524 0.35 9.36 -8.78
CA LEU A 524 0.66 10.75 -9.10
C LEU A 524 -0.62 11.49 -9.46
N VAL A 525 -0.79 12.67 -8.91
CA VAL A 525 -1.95 13.54 -9.11
C VAL A 525 -1.56 14.70 -10.01
N ILE A 526 -2.40 15.00 -10.99
CA ILE A 526 -2.34 16.22 -11.80
C ILE A 526 -3.57 17.05 -11.46
N ALA A 527 -3.31 18.31 -11.12
CA ALA A 527 -4.28 19.38 -11.12
C ALA A 527 -4.04 20.15 -12.43
N ALA A 528 -4.89 19.96 -13.46
CA ALA A 528 -4.64 20.43 -14.83
C ALA A 528 -4.81 21.96 -14.98
N GLY A 529 -4.03 22.75 -14.24
CA GLY A 529 -4.10 24.21 -14.22
C GLY A 529 -5.15 24.80 -13.27
N ALA A 530 -5.90 23.97 -12.55
CA ALA A 530 -6.85 24.39 -11.53
C ALA A 530 -6.29 24.10 -10.12
N GLU A 531 -6.68 24.90 -9.13
CA GLU A 531 -6.31 24.69 -7.74
C GLU A 531 -7.03 23.45 -7.19
N LEU A 532 -6.35 22.63 -6.38
CA LEU A 532 -6.99 21.59 -5.57
C LEU A 532 -6.84 21.97 -4.11
N SER A 533 -7.95 22.11 -3.39
CA SER A 533 -7.96 22.42 -1.97
C SER A 533 -8.35 21.19 -1.16
N PHE A 534 -7.65 20.97 -0.06
CA PHE A 534 -7.94 19.93 0.93
C PHE A 534 -8.30 20.61 2.23
N ASP A 535 -9.54 20.46 2.70
CA ASP A 535 -10.00 21.05 3.94
C ASP A 535 -10.19 20.01 5.04
N ARG A 536 -9.86 20.41 6.27
CA ARG A 536 -10.17 19.64 7.48
C ARG A 536 -10.34 20.59 8.64
N THR A 537 -11.41 20.39 9.41
CA THR A 537 -11.65 21.11 10.67
C THR A 537 -11.46 20.18 11.86
N TRP A 538 -10.65 20.57 12.84
CA TRP A 538 -10.49 19.81 14.08
C TRP A 538 -10.05 20.70 15.24
N THR A 539 -10.17 20.17 16.47
CA THR A 539 -9.60 20.80 17.68
C THR A 539 -8.18 20.31 17.88
N VAL A 540 -7.21 21.23 17.91
CA VAL A 540 -5.79 20.87 18.07
C VAL A 540 -5.55 20.33 19.47
N ALA A 541 -5.15 19.06 19.55
CA ALA A 541 -4.89 18.40 20.82
C ALA A 541 -3.55 18.85 21.45
N PRO A 542 -3.34 18.71 22.77
CA PRO A 542 -2.12 19.16 23.45
C PRO A 542 -0.83 18.50 22.94
N ASP A 543 -0.94 17.28 22.45
CA ASP A 543 0.14 16.47 21.86
C ASP A 543 0.39 16.80 20.39
N GLN A 544 -0.56 17.43 19.68
CA GLN A 544 -0.42 17.85 18.29
C GLN A 544 0.37 19.15 18.18
N HIS A 545 1.68 19.02 18.01
CA HIS A 545 2.60 20.16 18.00
C HIS A 545 2.81 20.76 16.60
N SER A 546 2.69 19.94 15.55
CA SER A 546 2.88 20.38 14.16
C SER A 546 1.92 19.68 13.20
N LEU A 547 1.64 20.32 12.06
CA LEU A 547 1.08 19.70 10.86
C LEU A 547 2.24 19.29 9.94
N ALA A 548 2.39 18.00 9.69
CA ALA A 548 3.35 17.46 8.74
C ALA A 548 2.71 17.34 7.35
N ILE A 549 3.37 17.93 6.36
CA ILE A 549 2.96 17.88 4.96
C ILE A 549 4.10 17.26 4.17
N ALA A 550 3.91 16.03 3.72
CA ALA A 550 4.85 15.28 2.90
C ALA A 550 4.31 15.19 1.48
N VAL A 551 4.97 15.87 0.55
CA VAL A 551 4.59 15.93 -0.87
C VAL A 551 5.86 16.03 -1.72
N THR A 552 5.87 15.36 -2.87
CA THR A 552 6.98 15.40 -3.82
C THR A 552 6.51 15.48 -5.24
N ARG A 553 7.37 15.92 -6.16
CA ARG A 553 7.12 15.79 -7.60
C ARG A 553 8.12 14.83 -8.26
N PRO A 554 7.73 14.09 -9.31
CA PRO A 554 8.67 13.24 -10.04
C PRO A 554 9.81 14.05 -10.68
N PRO A 555 11.01 13.48 -10.84
CA PRO A 555 12.12 14.14 -11.53
C PRO A 555 11.71 14.61 -12.94
N GLY A 556 12.15 15.82 -13.33
CA GLY A 556 11.93 16.35 -14.69
C GLY A 556 10.49 16.80 -15.00
N THR A 557 9.61 16.89 -13.99
CA THR A 557 8.27 17.48 -14.11
C THR A 557 8.30 18.98 -13.89
N SER A 558 7.25 19.71 -14.30
CA SER A 558 7.15 21.15 -14.05
C SER A 558 7.13 21.45 -12.55
N ALA A 559 7.61 22.64 -12.17
CA ALA A 559 7.54 23.10 -10.78
C ALA A 559 6.09 23.15 -10.27
N SER A 560 5.92 22.99 -8.97
CA SER A 560 4.61 23.04 -8.32
C SER A 560 4.77 23.57 -6.90
N ARG A 561 3.73 24.20 -6.36
CA ARG A 561 3.70 24.76 -5.00
C ARG A 561 2.49 24.24 -4.23
N PHE A 562 2.51 24.41 -2.92
CA PHE A 562 1.31 24.35 -2.12
C PHE A 562 1.24 25.55 -1.17
N GLU A 563 0.02 25.95 -0.85
CA GLU A 563 -0.32 26.93 0.17
C GLU A 563 -1.01 26.22 1.34
N VAL A 564 -0.81 26.71 2.56
CA VAL A 564 -1.60 26.31 3.72
C VAL A 564 -2.33 27.54 4.22
N ARG A 565 -3.65 27.41 4.45
CA ARG A 565 -4.48 28.42 5.12
C ARG A 565 -5.03 27.86 6.43
N ILE A 566 -5.16 28.73 7.43
CA ILE A 566 -5.87 28.44 8.68
C ILE A 566 -6.96 29.49 8.85
N ASP A 567 -8.21 29.05 9.00
CA ASP A 567 -9.39 29.89 9.11
C ASP A 567 -9.46 30.95 7.98
N GLY A 568 -9.17 30.53 6.75
CA GLY A 568 -9.15 31.35 5.55
C GLY A 568 -7.90 32.24 5.36
N GLN A 569 -6.97 32.29 6.32
CA GLN A 569 -5.76 33.11 6.22
C GLN A 569 -4.54 32.30 5.74
N SER A 570 -3.84 32.81 4.73
CA SER A 570 -2.57 32.25 4.23
C SER A 570 -1.48 32.24 5.29
N VAL A 571 -1.09 31.05 5.77
CA VAL A 571 -0.06 30.90 6.82
C VAL A 571 1.27 30.42 6.28
N ALA A 572 1.30 29.67 5.17
CA ALA A 572 2.54 29.18 4.58
C ALA A 572 2.38 28.93 3.08
N VAL A 573 3.49 29.07 2.34
CA VAL A 573 3.59 28.64 0.93
C VAL A 573 4.97 28.02 0.72
N ALA A 574 5.04 26.89 0.02
CA ALA A 574 6.30 26.22 -0.28
C ALA A 574 6.30 25.56 -1.67
N ASP A 575 7.50 25.43 -2.24
CA ASP A 575 7.75 24.67 -3.47
C ASP A 575 7.76 23.17 -3.18
N VAL A 576 7.11 22.39 -4.03
CA VAL A 576 7.11 20.93 -3.96
C VAL A 576 8.47 20.40 -4.45
N PRO A 577 9.24 19.70 -3.58
CA PRO A 577 10.57 19.24 -3.92
C PRO A 577 10.52 18.09 -4.93
N GLU A 578 11.53 18.03 -5.81
CA GLU A 578 11.75 16.84 -6.62
C GLU A 578 12.15 15.66 -5.74
N ARG A 579 11.53 14.51 -6.00
CA ARG A 579 11.91 13.27 -5.36
C ARG A 579 13.26 12.80 -5.90
N LYS A 580 14.16 12.41 -4.99
CA LYS A 580 15.40 11.71 -5.35
C LYS A 580 15.20 10.19 -5.27
N PRO A 581 15.79 9.41 -6.19
CA PRO A 581 15.87 7.95 -6.10
C PRO A 581 16.19 7.44 -4.69
N GLY A 582 15.36 6.53 -4.15
CA GLY A 582 15.59 5.91 -2.84
C GLY A 582 15.49 6.85 -1.63
N GLN A 583 15.07 8.10 -1.80
CA GLN A 583 14.94 9.08 -0.72
C GLN A 583 13.51 9.58 -0.62
N VAL A 584 12.96 9.55 0.61
CA VAL A 584 11.77 10.33 0.96
C VAL A 584 12.28 11.65 1.53
N PRO A 585 12.05 12.79 0.85
CA PRO A 585 12.51 14.08 1.36
C PRO A 585 11.85 14.39 2.72
N PRO A 586 12.51 15.20 3.56
CA PRO A 586 11.93 15.61 4.82
C PRO A 586 10.58 16.32 4.58
N PRO A 587 9.57 16.05 5.41
CA PRO A 587 8.28 16.71 5.30
C PRO A 587 8.39 18.18 5.67
N PHE A 588 7.44 18.98 5.21
CA PHE A 588 7.23 20.33 5.70
C PHE A 588 6.51 20.30 7.04
N LEU A 589 6.96 21.12 7.98
CA LEU A 589 6.37 21.21 9.31
C LEU A 589 5.79 22.61 9.53
N LEU A 590 4.49 22.70 9.78
CA LEU A 590 3.81 23.92 10.23
C LEU A 590 3.51 23.80 11.73
N ARG A 591 3.96 24.77 12.54
CA ARG A 591 3.74 24.75 13.99
C ARG A 591 2.28 25.03 14.33
N LEU A 592 1.68 24.18 15.18
CA LEU A 592 0.29 24.32 15.63
C LEU A 592 0.16 24.85 17.06
N GLY A 593 1.28 25.10 17.76
CA GLY A 593 1.30 25.42 19.19
C GLY A 593 0.34 26.53 19.64
N ARG A 594 0.17 27.62 18.87
CA ARG A 594 -0.75 28.73 19.20
C ARG A 594 -2.24 28.40 19.07
N PHE A 595 -2.54 27.24 18.48
CA PHE A 595 -3.88 26.73 18.24
C PHE A 595 -4.27 25.59 19.18
N VAL A 596 -3.38 25.14 20.07
CA VAL A 596 -3.68 24.09 21.06
C VAL A 596 -4.96 24.42 21.84
N GLY A 597 -5.89 23.47 21.87
CA GLY A 597 -7.21 23.61 22.48
C GLY A 597 -8.25 24.38 21.66
N LYS A 598 -7.88 24.97 20.51
CA LYS A 598 -8.79 25.67 19.60
C LYS A 598 -9.23 24.75 18.46
N THR A 599 -10.46 24.92 18.02
CA THR A 599 -10.95 24.38 16.75
C THR A 599 -10.50 25.29 15.62
N ILE A 600 -9.81 24.73 14.62
CA ILE A 600 -9.33 25.45 13.44
C ILE A 600 -9.80 24.73 12.17
N GLY A 601 -10.12 25.49 11.12
CA GLY A 601 -10.25 25.00 9.77
C GLY A 601 -8.90 25.14 9.06
N VAL A 602 -8.33 24.05 8.56
CA VAL A 602 -7.09 24.06 7.78
C VAL A 602 -7.39 23.70 6.34
N GLU A 603 -6.85 24.49 5.43
CA GLU A 603 -6.87 24.23 3.99
C GLU A 603 -5.42 24.02 3.51
N VAL A 604 -5.18 22.95 2.76
CA VAL A 604 -3.95 22.75 2.00
C VAL A 604 -4.29 22.87 0.52
N ILE A 605 -3.70 23.83 -0.18
CA ILE A 605 -4.06 24.17 -1.55
C ILE A 605 -2.88 23.82 -2.45
N HIS A 606 -3.08 22.87 -3.37
CA HIS A 606 -2.12 22.55 -4.42
C HIS A 606 -2.21 23.61 -5.53
N LEU A 607 -1.07 24.24 -5.82
CA LEU A 607 -0.92 25.27 -6.85
C LEU A 607 -0.05 24.72 -7.99
N PRO A 608 -0.65 24.07 -9.01
CA PRO A 608 0.08 23.62 -10.20
C PRO A 608 0.52 24.82 -11.06
N THR A 609 1.61 24.65 -11.81
CA THR A 609 2.05 25.65 -12.80
C THR A 609 1.43 25.35 -14.17
N ASP A 610 1.30 24.07 -14.52
CA ASP A 610 0.74 23.59 -15.77
C ASP A 610 0.25 22.14 -15.63
N ALA A 611 -0.24 21.54 -16.72
CA ALA A 611 -0.70 20.15 -16.77
C ALA A 611 0.40 19.08 -16.55
N LYS A 612 1.68 19.47 -16.44
CA LYS A 612 2.82 18.61 -16.13
C LYS A 612 3.30 18.76 -14.68
N SER A 613 2.65 19.60 -13.86
CA SER A 613 2.92 19.78 -12.42
C SER A 613 2.39 18.61 -11.58
N LEU A 614 2.92 17.42 -11.86
CA LEU A 614 2.60 16.16 -11.17
C LEU A 614 3.10 16.15 -9.73
N VAL A 615 2.27 15.73 -8.80
CA VAL A 615 2.67 15.55 -7.39
C VAL A 615 2.27 14.18 -6.85
N GLU A 616 3.03 13.71 -5.88
CA GLU A 616 2.78 12.52 -5.06
C GLU A 616 2.60 13.00 -3.62
N TRP A 617 1.38 12.85 -3.09
CA TRP A 617 1.05 13.17 -1.70
C TRP A 617 1.35 11.96 -0.82
N HIS A 618 2.23 12.14 0.16
CA HIS A 618 2.65 11.09 1.09
C HIS A 618 1.92 11.20 2.44
N ALA A 619 1.74 12.41 2.98
CA ALA A 619 1.03 12.62 4.24
C ALA A 619 0.57 14.08 4.39
N ILE A 620 -0.59 14.27 5.04
CA ILE A 620 -1.06 15.55 5.56
C ILE A 620 -1.63 15.29 6.96
N GLU A 621 -0.77 15.30 7.98
CA GLU A 621 -1.09 14.75 9.30
C GLU A 621 -0.73 15.71 10.42
N PRO A 622 -1.66 16.00 11.37
CA PRO A 622 -1.26 16.57 12.64
C PRO A 622 -0.47 15.51 13.43
N ILE A 623 0.72 15.87 13.87
CA ILE A 623 1.68 14.94 14.50
C ILE A 623 2.08 15.41 15.89
N GLU A 624 2.43 14.42 16.72
CA GLU A 624 3.25 14.65 17.89
C GLU A 624 4.66 15.07 17.44
N ASP A 625 5.22 16.08 18.12
CA ASP A 625 6.65 16.38 18.02
C ASP A 625 7.35 15.68 19.19
N PRO A 626 7.96 14.49 19.01
CA PRO A 626 8.62 13.76 20.10
C PRO A 626 9.95 14.40 20.53
N GLY A 627 10.15 15.71 20.33
CA GLY A 627 11.43 16.41 20.43
C GLY A 627 12.32 15.98 21.61
N THR A 628 13.64 15.96 21.37
CA THR A 628 14.64 15.58 22.38
C THR A 628 14.41 16.35 23.68
N LYS A 629 14.29 15.62 24.79
CA LYS A 629 14.11 16.23 26.12
C LYS A 629 15.44 16.77 26.61
N TRP A 630 15.53 18.09 26.70
CA TRP A 630 16.72 18.81 27.16
C TRP A 630 16.60 19.16 28.63
N GLN A 631 17.66 18.89 29.40
CA GLN A 631 17.79 19.21 30.80
C GLN A 631 18.76 20.39 30.95
N PRO A 632 18.34 21.54 31.52
CA PRO A 632 19.27 22.63 31.85
C PRO A 632 20.37 22.13 32.79
N VAL A 633 21.60 22.59 32.58
CA VAL A 633 22.73 22.26 33.45
C VAL A 633 23.01 23.36 34.46
N GLU A 634 23.37 22.98 35.68
CA GLU A 634 23.88 23.92 36.68
C GLU A 634 25.34 24.27 36.34
N ILE A 635 25.61 25.56 36.13
CA ILE A 635 26.98 26.07 35.97
C ILE A 635 27.58 26.21 37.37
N VAL A 636 28.61 25.43 37.69
CA VAL A 636 29.32 25.46 38.97
C VAL A 636 30.34 26.59 38.97
N ASP A 637 31.20 26.65 37.97
CA ASP A 637 32.25 27.66 37.81
C ASP A 637 32.33 28.11 36.35
N LEU A 638 32.75 29.35 36.13
CA LEU A 638 32.84 29.96 34.82
C LEU A 638 33.95 31.02 34.78
N LYS A 639 34.94 30.82 33.90
CA LYS A 639 36.12 31.67 33.78
C LYS A 639 36.41 32.05 32.34
N SER A 640 36.97 33.24 32.14
CA SER A 640 37.47 33.73 30.86
C SER A 640 38.98 33.98 30.98
N GLU A 641 39.74 33.57 29.96
CA GLU A 641 41.16 33.93 29.84
C GLU A 641 41.34 35.38 29.35
N GLY A 642 40.40 35.91 28.56
CA GLY A 642 40.39 37.28 28.06
C GLY A 642 39.82 38.33 29.02
N GLY A 643 39.44 37.93 30.23
CA GLY A 643 38.95 38.82 31.29
C GLY A 643 37.45 39.17 31.22
N SER A 644 36.66 38.51 30.36
CA SER A 644 35.21 38.67 30.32
C SER A 644 34.58 38.34 31.68
N THR A 645 33.57 39.09 32.10
CA THR A 645 32.77 38.80 33.31
C THR A 645 31.49 38.07 32.95
N PHE A 646 30.89 37.37 33.92
CA PHE A 646 29.71 36.54 33.69
C PHE A 646 28.65 36.80 34.74
N THR A 647 27.44 37.16 34.31
CA THR A 647 26.28 37.37 35.17
C THR A 647 25.28 36.24 34.91
N ARG A 648 24.96 35.46 35.94
CA ARG A 648 23.92 34.43 35.84
C ARG A 648 22.56 35.10 35.91
N ILE A 649 21.65 34.66 35.05
CA ILE A 649 20.27 35.15 34.97
C ILE A 649 19.34 34.04 35.48
N ASP A 650 18.22 34.42 36.09
CA ASP A 650 17.27 33.49 36.73
C ASP A 650 16.68 32.44 35.77
N ASP A 651 16.73 32.69 34.45
CA ASP A 651 16.30 31.75 33.41
C ASP A 651 17.36 30.68 33.06
N GLY A 652 18.43 30.60 33.85
CA GLY A 652 19.55 29.67 33.69
C GLY A 652 20.53 30.07 32.58
N SER A 653 20.37 31.24 31.96
CA SER A 653 21.34 31.77 31.01
C SER A 653 22.45 32.57 31.70
N VAL A 654 23.53 32.80 30.95
CA VAL A 654 24.66 33.64 31.37
C VAL A 654 24.77 34.80 30.41
N LEU A 655 24.78 36.02 30.95
CA LEU A 655 25.12 37.23 30.24
C LEU A 655 26.61 37.54 30.44
N VAL A 656 27.34 37.64 29.33
CA VAL A 656 28.78 37.91 29.30
C VAL A 656 29.02 39.42 29.21
N GLY A 657 29.74 39.97 30.19
CA GLY A 657 30.07 41.40 30.30
C GLY A 657 31.57 41.66 30.43
N GLY A 658 31.94 42.84 30.93
CA GLY A 658 33.34 43.22 31.14
C GLY A 658 34.10 43.48 29.83
N PRO A 659 35.44 43.37 29.81
CA PRO A 659 36.26 43.45 28.60
C PRO A 659 35.68 42.63 27.44
N SER A 660 35.71 43.18 26.22
CA SER A 660 35.35 42.46 25.00
C SER A 660 36.64 42.22 24.21
N PRO A 661 37.40 41.16 24.54
CA PRO A 661 38.70 40.91 23.92
C PRO A 661 38.54 40.48 22.46
N THR A 662 39.59 40.64 21.66
CA THR A 662 39.58 40.20 20.25
C THR A 662 39.49 38.69 20.11
N THR A 663 40.06 37.95 21.07
CA THR A 663 39.94 36.50 21.23
C THR A 663 39.67 36.16 22.69
N ASP A 664 39.02 35.04 22.96
CA ASP A 664 38.72 34.61 24.33
C ASP A 664 38.65 33.09 24.43
N VAL A 665 38.80 32.57 25.64
CA VAL A 665 38.57 31.18 25.99
C VAL A 665 37.72 31.16 27.25
N HIS A 666 36.49 30.64 27.15
CA HIS A 666 35.61 30.44 28.29
C HIS A 666 35.69 29.00 28.74
N THR A 667 36.07 28.78 30.00
CA THR A 667 36.04 27.46 30.64
C THR A 667 34.87 27.41 31.60
N LEU A 668 33.96 26.47 31.35
CA LEU A 668 32.74 26.25 32.13
C LEU A 668 32.82 24.90 32.84
N LEU A 669 32.54 24.87 34.14
CA LEU A 669 32.33 23.64 34.89
C LEU A 669 30.84 23.45 35.10
N LEU A 670 30.27 22.41 34.49
CA LEU A 670 28.84 22.13 34.49
C LEU A 670 28.59 20.89 35.34
N ARG A 671 27.69 20.96 36.30
CA ARG A 671 27.23 19.76 37.00
C ARG A 671 26.40 18.93 36.03
N ALA A 672 26.76 17.67 35.85
CA ALA A 672 26.07 16.79 34.90
C ALA A 672 24.57 16.69 35.23
N GLY A 673 24.22 16.45 36.50
CA GLY A 673 22.81 16.42 36.97
C GLY A 673 21.98 15.26 36.41
N THR A 674 22.58 14.41 35.58
CA THR A 674 21.99 13.26 34.91
C THR A 674 23.00 12.10 34.94
N PRO A 675 22.56 10.82 34.99
CA PRO A 675 23.46 9.66 34.98
C PRO A 675 24.22 9.46 33.66
N GLU A 676 23.74 10.05 32.56
CA GLU A 676 24.35 9.93 31.25
C GLU A 676 24.21 11.23 30.46
N ILE A 677 25.18 11.54 29.60
CA ILE A 677 25.11 12.63 28.64
C ILE A 677 25.42 12.10 27.24
N THR A 678 24.54 12.42 26.28
CA THR A 678 24.66 12.02 24.87
C THR A 678 24.83 13.22 23.93
N ALA A 679 24.33 14.40 24.31
CA ALA A 679 24.56 15.65 23.59
C ALA A 679 24.56 16.87 24.51
N VAL A 680 25.19 17.94 24.03
CA VAL A 680 25.18 19.28 24.60
C VAL A 680 24.44 20.21 23.65
N ARG A 681 23.51 21.00 24.17
CA ARG A 681 22.81 22.06 23.45
C ARG A 681 23.29 23.42 23.94
N ILE A 682 23.71 24.25 22.99
CA ILE A 682 24.12 25.64 23.18
C ILE A 682 23.03 26.53 22.61
N GLU A 683 22.39 27.30 23.47
CA GLU A 683 21.41 28.32 23.07
C GLU A 683 22.12 29.68 23.10
N ALA A 684 22.23 30.35 21.95
CA ALA A 684 22.71 31.71 21.82
C ALA A 684 21.50 32.65 21.91
N LEU A 685 21.44 33.44 22.98
CA LEU A 685 20.26 34.22 23.35
C LEU A 685 20.52 35.71 23.12
N PRO A 686 19.60 36.44 22.47
CA PRO A 686 19.69 37.88 22.37
C PRO A 686 19.47 38.55 23.73
N ASP A 687 20.02 39.75 23.91
CA ASP A 687 19.81 40.57 25.09
C ASP A 687 19.90 42.05 24.72
N ASP A 688 19.04 42.89 25.30
CA ASP A 688 19.01 44.32 25.00
C ASP A 688 20.30 45.05 25.43
N SER A 689 21.06 44.47 26.36
CA SER A 689 22.37 45.00 26.77
C SER A 689 23.51 44.67 25.80
N LEU A 690 23.27 43.78 24.83
CA LEU A 690 24.27 43.36 23.84
C LEU A 690 24.20 44.19 22.55
N PRO A 691 25.31 44.33 21.82
CA PRO A 691 25.32 45.05 20.55
C PRO A 691 24.27 44.54 19.56
N ALA A 692 23.58 45.50 18.93
CA ALA A 692 22.48 45.24 18.00
C ALA A 692 21.35 44.32 18.54
N GLY A 693 21.27 44.14 19.86
CA GLY A 693 20.37 43.19 20.52
C GLY A 693 20.55 41.74 20.04
N GLY A 694 21.72 41.42 19.48
CA GLY A 694 22.07 40.07 19.05
C GLY A 694 22.64 39.24 20.19
N PRO A 695 22.85 37.93 19.98
CA PRO A 695 23.39 37.05 21.00
C PRO A 695 24.91 37.12 21.14
N GLY A 696 25.61 37.87 20.29
CA GLY A 696 27.05 38.05 20.28
C GLY A 696 27.51 39.47 20.69
N ARG A 697 28.82 39.62 20.86
CA ARG A 697 29.46 40.84 21.39
C ARG A 697 30.15 41.72 20.35
N SER A 698 30.17 41.33 19.08
CA SER A 698 30.65 42.22 18.01
C SER A 698 29.64 43.33 17.74
N GLY A 699 30.04 44.44 17.14
CA GLY A 699 29.16 45.61 16.94
C GLY A 699 27.85 45.33 16.19
N ASP A 700 27.78 44.25 15.41
CA ASP A 700 26.60 43.78 14.69
C ASP A 700 25.81 42.68 15.42
N GLY A 701 26.20 42.32 16.65
CA GLY A 701 25.56 41.29 17.48
C GLY A 701 25.93 39.86 17.09
N ASN A 702 26.97 39.69 16.26
CA ASN A 702 27.45 38.40 15.79
C ASN A 702 28.46 37.77 16.77
N PHE A 703 28.70 36.47 16.59
CA PHE A 703 29.76 35.73 17.24
C PHE A 703 30.31 34.68 16.28
N VAL A 704 31.53 34.22 16.56
CA VAL A 704 32.10 33.05 15.90
C VAL A 704 32.65 32.13 16.97
N LEU A 705 31.87 31.13 17.34
CA LEU A 705 32.29 30.12 18.29
C LEU A 705 33.19 29.14 17.55
N GLY A 706 34.50 29.29 17.74
CA GLY A 706 35.52 28.65 16.92
C GLY A 706 35.71 27.18 17.27
N MET A 707 35.82 26.87 18.56
CA MET A 707 36.01 25.51 19.02
C MET A 707 35.28 25.24 20.33
N VAL A 708 34.68 24.06 20.43
CA VAL A 708 34.10 23.49 21.64
C VAL A 708 34.81 22.20 21.97
N ALA A 709 35.53 22.20 23.11
CA ALA A 709 36.14 21.01 23.67
C ALA A 709 35.46 20.64 24.98
N ALA A 710 35.45 19.34 25.30
CA ALA A 710 34.80 18.81 26.48
C ALA A 710 35.68 17.79 27.20
N GLU A 711 35.67 17.84 28.54
CA GLU A 711 36.31 16.87 29.43
C GLU A 711 35.31 16.46 30.53
N ARG A 712 35.33 15.19 30.91
CA ARG A 712 34.61 14.70 32.10
C ARG A 712 35.58 14.69 33.28
N LEU A 713 35.23 15.44 34.32
CA LEU A 713 35.94 15.47 35.60
C LEU A 713 35.12 14.70 36.66
N PRO A 714 35.76 13.94 37.56
CA PRO A 714 35.06 13.28 38.67
C PRO A 714 34.38 14.25 39.65
N ALA A 715 34.98 15.43 39.87
CA ALA A 715 34.46 16.47 40.74
C ALA A 715 34.98 17.86 40.33
N ALA A 716 34.35 18.93 40.80
CA ALA A 716 34.71 20.31 40.44
C ALA A 716 36.12 20.74 40.91
N THR A 717 36.68 20.08 41.91
CA THR A 717 38.03 20.36 42.44
C THR A 717 39.14 19.64 41.67
N THR A 718 38.79 18.78 40.71
CA THR A 718 39.76 17.99 39.93
C THR A 718 40.24 18.75 38.70
N THR A 719 41.54 18.73 38.42
CA THR A 719 42.14 19.42 37.27
C THR A 719 42.34 18.53 36.04
N GLU A 720 42.44 17.21 36.23
CA GLU A 720 42.60 16.23 35.15
C GLU A 720 41.27 15.49 34.87
N GLY A 721 40.92 15.38 33.60
CA GLY A 721 39.68 14.74 33.14
C GLY A 721 39.87 13.85 31.94
N SER A 722 38.89 12.99 31.69
CA SER A 722 38.84 12.20 30.46
C SER A 722 38.26 13.06 29.34
N LYS A 723 39.02 13.23 28.24
CA LYS A 723 38.56 13.95 27.05
C LYS A 723 37.28 13.32 26.49
N ILE A 724 36.34 14.18 26.12
CA ILE A 724 35.10 13.83 25.43
C ILE A 724 35.24 14.27 23.98
N ASN A 725 34.98 13.36 23.05
CA ASN A 725 34.94 13.68 21.63
C ASN A 725 33.50 13.94 21.21
N PHE A 726 33.28 14.97 20.39
CA PHE A 726 32.00 15.17 19.69
C PHE A 726 32.04 14.48 18.33
N GLY A 727 30.92 13.87 17.94
CA GLY A 727 30.78 13.18 16.66
C GLY A 727 30.03 13.98 15.60
N LYS A 728 29.15 14.90 16.01
CA LYS A 728 28.33 15.71 15.10
C LYS A 728 27.98 17.06 15.73
N GLY A 729 27.92 18.10 14.89
CA GLY A 729 27.35 19.40 15.24
C GLY A 729 26.29 19.80 14.22
N GLU A 730 25.15 20.33 14.69
CA GLU A 730 24.08 20.88 13.86
C GLU A 730 23.46 22.12 14.54
N ALA A 731 22.95 23.08 13.78
CA ALA A 731 22.30 24.26 14.34
C ALA A 731 21.00 24.65 13.63
N SER A 732 20.18 25.44 14.33
CA SER A 732 18.95 26.03 13.80
C SER A 732 19.20 27.10 12.73
N PHE A 733 20.41 27.65 12.68
CA PHE A 733 20.90 28.57 11.65
C PHE A 733 22.41 28.40 11.49
N GLU A 734 22.89 28.42 10.24
CA GLU A 734 24.31 28.33 9.91
C GLU A 734 24.65 29.37 8.84
N GLN A 735 25.60 30.26 9.14
CA GLN A 735 26.17 31.11 8.09
C GLN A 735 26.87 30.23 7.05
N PRO A 736 26.72 30.50 5.74
CA PRO A 736 27.45 29.76 4.70
C PRO A 736 28.96 29.73 4.98
N GLY A 737 29.52 28.52 5.07
CA GLY A 737 30.93 28.30 5.41
C GLY A 737 31.28 28.40 6.89
N HIS A 738 30.28 28.52 7.79
CA HIS A 738 30.44 28.63 9.25
C HIS A 738 29.35 27.82 9.98
N THR A 739 29.42 26.50 9.85
CA THR A 739 28.42 25.55 10.37
C THR A 739 28.71 25.14 11.82
N ALA A 740 27.73 24.54 12.50
CA ALA A 740 27.93 24.02 13.85
C ALA A 740 28.93 22.86 13.91
N ALA A 741 29.05 22.07 12.85
CA ALA A 741 30.04 21.01 12.75
C ALA A 741 31.48 21.52 12.81
N MET A 742 31.73 22.78 12.42
CA MET A 742 33.05 23.38 12.46
C MET A 742 33.52 23.69 13.90
N MET A 743 32.60 23.82 14.86
CA MET A 743 32.96 24.00 16.28
C MET A 743 33.73 22.82 16.87
N ILE A 744 33.71 21.66 16.22
CA ILE A 744 34.30 20.42 16.74
C ILE A 744 35.37 19.87 15.79
N ASP A 745 35.79 20.66 14.80
CA ASP A 745 36.89 20.32 13.91
C ASP A 745 38.26 20.73 14.52
N ALA A 746 39.34 20.48 13.79
CA ALA A 746 40.70 20.79 14.23
C ALA A 746 41.20 22.17 13.76
N ASP A 747 40.40 22.94 13.00
CA ASP A 747 40.78 24.25 12.49
C ASP A 747 40.39 25.35 13.50
N PRO A 748 41.37 26.01 14.16
CA PRO A 748 41.06 27.04 15.13
C PRO A 748 40.43 28.30 14.51
N ASN A 749 40.39 28.44 13.18
CA ASN A 749 39.84 29.60 12.47
C ASN A 749 38.44 29.34 11.88
N SER A 750 37.96 28.10 11.92
CA SER A 750 36.59 27.74 11.55
C SER A 750 35.65 28.01 12.75
N GLY A 751 34.36 27.75 12.61
CA GLY A 751 33.43 27.85 13.73
C GLY A 751 32.00 28.17 13.33
N TRP A 752 31.09 28.04 14.29
CA TRP A 752 29.70 28.41 14.12
C TRP A 752 29.54 29.92 14.18
N ALA A 753 28.94 30.49 13.13
CA ALA A 753 28.66 31.90 13.03
C ALA A 753 27.21 32.13 12.58
N ILE A 754 26.70 33.30 12.95
CA ILE A 754 25.29 33.64 12.78
C ILE A 754 25.11 34.92 11.96
N GLN A 755 26.10 35.29 11.16
CA GLN A 755 25.98 36.48 10.32
C GLN A 755 24.77 36.33 9.40
N ALA A 756 23.94 37.37 9.35
CA ALA A 756 22.64 37.40 8.67
C ALA A 756 21.53 36.51 9.28
N ALA A 757 21.73 35.98 10.50
CA ALA A 757 20.61 35.44 11.27
C ALA A 757 19.60 36.55 11.62
N PRO A 758 18.31 36.22 11.79
CA PRO A 758 17.33 37.17 12.30
C PRO A 758 17.79 37.76 13.65
N LYS A 759 17.80 39.10 13.75
CA LYS A 759 18.13 39.79 15.00
C LYS A 759 17.11 39.43 16.09
N HIS A 760 17.52 39.54 17.35
CA HIS A 760 16.67 39.25 18.51
C HIS A 760 16.04 37.84 18.52
N THR A 761 16.62 36.88 17.79
CA THR A 761 16.12 35.50 17.73
C THR A 761 17.08 34.57 18.48
N PRO A 762 16.58 33.76 19.44
CA PRO A 762 17.35 32.66 20.02
C PRO A 762 17.79 31.67 18.95
N LEU A 763 19.07 31.30 18.95
CA LEU A 763 19.63 30.31 18.03
C LEU A 763 20.17 29.13 18.81
N VAL A 764 20.10 27.94 18.24
CA VAL A 764 20.46 26.70 18.92
C VAL A 764 21.50 25.94 18.10
N ALA A 765 22.54 25.46 18.76
CA ALA A 765 23.41 24.43 18.23
C ALA A 765 23.37 23.19 19.14
N VAL A 766 23.37 22.00 18.53
CA VAL A 766 23.44 20.72 19.21
C VAL A 766 24.74 20.03 18.82
N LEU A 767 25.55 19.69 19.82
CA LEU A 767 26.79 18.94 19.69
C LEU A 767 26.57 17.54 20.28
N ILE A 768 26.53 16.54 19.40
CA ILE A 768 26.32 15.14 19.76
C ILE A 768 27.67 14.52 20.10
N LEU A 769 27.75 13.85 21.25
CA LEU A 769 28.97 13.18 21.69
C LEU A 769 29.26 11.97 20.79
N ALA A 770 30.53 11.71 20.49
CA ALA A 770 30.94 10.56 19.70
C ALA A 770 30.63 9.23 20.43
N GLN A 771 30.62 9.27 21.78
CA GLN A 771 30.19 8.19 22.64
C GLN A 771 29.45 8.80 23.86
N PRO A 772 28.33 8.22 24.31
CA PRO A 772 27.69 8.62 25.56
C PRO A 772 28.67 8.54 26.71
N ILE A 773 28.61 9.53 27.61
CA ILE A 773 29.44 9.52 28.83
C ILE A 773 28.58 9.16 30.02
N GLN A 774 29.08 8.27 30.86
CA GLN A 774 28.47 7.96 32.15
C GLN A 774 28.93 8.99 33.19
N CYS A 775 27.96 9.53 33.91
CA CYS A 775 28.15 10.53 34.93
C CYS A 775 27.73 9.94 36.28
N GLU A 776 28.69 9.83 37.20
CA GLU A 776 28.48 9.32 38.55
C GLU A 776 28.52 10.47 39.55
N GLY A 777 27.59 10.50 40.50
CA GLY A 777 27.59 11.44 41.64
C GLY A 777 27.81 12.91 41.23
N ASP A 778 28.93 13.49 41.69
CA ASP A 778 29.33 14.89 41.47
C ASP A 778 30.09 15.14 40.15
N SER A 779 29.94 14.26 39.15
CA SER A 779 30.59 14.39 37.84
C SER A 779 30.37 15.78 37.23
N ILE A 780 31.47 16.38 36.78
CA ILE A 780 31.49 17.69 36.13
C ILE A 780 31.82 17.52 34.65
N LEU A 781 31.00 18.12 33.80
CA LEU A 781 31.32 18.34 32.40
C LEU A 781 32.04 19.69 32.28
N LYS A 782 33.34 19.65 32.01
CA LYS A 782 34.14 20.83 31.70
C LYS A 782 34.02 21.13 30.21
N LEU A 783 33.37 22.24 29.86
CA LEU A 783 33.30 22.74 28.48
C LEU A 783 34.28 23.90 28.30
N ILE A 784 34.95 23.91 27.16
CA ILE A 784 35.88 24.97 26.75
C ILE A 784 35.34 25.55 25.44
N LEU A 785 34.91 26.81 25.48
CA LEU A 785 34.45 27.57 24.32
C LEU A 785 35.57 28.54 23.90
N ARG A 786 36.13 28.37 22.71
CA ARG A 786 37.23 29.18 22.19
C ARG A 786 36.76 30.08 21.05
N TYR A 787 37.16 31.35 21.10
CA TYR A 787 36.86 32.38 20.11
C TYR A 787 38.19 32.93 19.59
N ALA A 788 38.62 32.51 18.39
CA ALA A 788 39.97 32.79 17.87
C ALA A 788 40.01 33.70 16.63
N ARG A 789 38.86 34.02 16.03
CA ARG A 789 38.78 34.75 14.75
C ARG A 789 39.11 36.25 14.83
N GLY A 790 39.27 36.82 16.03
CA GLY A 790 39.46 38.26 16.20
C GLY A 790 38.13 39.03 16.21
N GLY A 791 38.20 40.36 16.29
CA GLY A 791 37.04 41.23 16.02
C GLY A 791 35.91 41.22 17.07
N GLN A 792 36.18 40.79 18.30
CA GLN A 792 35.20 40.75 19.40
C GLN A 792 34.00 39.82 19.13
N LEU A 793 34.19 38.80 18.28
CA LEU A 793 33.19 37.81 17.88
C LEU A 793 32.95 36.75 18.98
N VAL A 794 32.68 37.20 20.20
CA VAL A 794 32.44 36.37 21.39
C VAL A 794 30.94 36.25 21.66
N LEU A 795 30.47 35.11 22.18
CA LEU A 795 29.08 34.98 22.63
C LEU A 795 28.77 35.98 23.76
N GLY A 796 27.61 36.60 23.68
CA GLY A 796 27.14 37.66 24.58
C GLY A 796 26.15 37.16 25.62
N ARG A 797 25.17 36.33 25.25
CA ARG A 797 24.32 35.62 26.22
C ARG A 797 24.05 34.21 25.73
N PHE A 798 24.20 33.24 26.61
CA PHE A 798 23.99 31.84 26.25
C PHE A 798 23.40 31.03 27.38
N ARG A 799 22.76 29.91 27.02
CA ARG A 799 22.32 28.87 27.95
C ARG A 799 22.81 27.51 27.47
N LEU A 800 23.09 26.63 28.43
CA LEU A 800 23.56 25.29 28.17
C LEU A 800 22.56 24.27 28.72
N SER A 801 22.42 23.16 28.01
CA SER A 801 21.61 22.02 28.44
C SER A 801 22.21 20.73 27.89
N VAL A 802 21.86 19.62 28.52
CA VAL A 802 22.29 18.27 28.13
C VAL A 802 21.09 17.37 27.94
N THR A 803 21.30 16.21 27.38
CA THR A 803 20.27 15.18 27.26
C THR A 803 20.87 13.80 27.44
N THR A 804 20.03 12.87 27.89
CA THR A 804 20.28 11.43 27.92
C THR A 804 19.68 10.73 26.70
N ASP A 805 19.06 11.49 25.79
CA ASP A 805 18.42 10.93 24.62
C ASP A 805 19.48 10.23 23.77
N PRO A 806 19.41 8.91 23.54
CA PRO A 806 20.40 8.20 22.75
C PRO A 806 20.43 8.65 21.28
N GLN A 807 19.40 9.37 20.81
CA GLN A 807 19.33 9.96 19.46
C GLN A 807 18.95 11.44 19.52
N PRO A 808 19.82 12.28 20.11
CA PRO A 808 19.53 13.68 20.31
C PRO A 808 19.44 14.40 18.96
N SER A 809 18.43 15.24 18.81
CA SER A 809 18.21 16.05 17.60
C SER A 809 17.82 17.48 17.94
N LEU A 810 17.91 18.37 16.95
CA LEU A 810 17.29 19.70 16.99
C LEU A 810 15.74 19.67 17.16
N GLY A 811 15.10 18.50 17.06
CA GLY A 811 13.66 18.27 16.86
C GLY A 811 13.41 17.36 15.62
N LEU A 812 12.17 16.95 15.34
CA LEU A 812 11.88 16.08 14.18
C LEU A 812 12.54 16.60 12.89
N PRO A 813 13.18 15.74 12.07
CA PRO A 813 13.73 16.15 10.79
C PRO A 813 12.58 16.57 9.86
N GLY A 814 12.55 17.84 9.48
CA GLY A 814 11.53 18.46 8.63
C GLY A 814 11.91 19.88 8.23
N THR A 815 11.38 20.37 7.11
CA THR A 815 11.56 21.76 6.69
C THR A 815 10.49 22.61 7.38
N LEU A 816 10.88 23.43 8.36
CA LEU A 816 9.94 24.36 9.00
C LEU A 816 9.40 25.35 7.97
N LEU A 817 8.08 25.39 7.83
CA LEU A 817 7.42 26.38 7.01
C LEU A 817 7.50 27.75 7.68
N LYS A 818 7.85 28.78 6.89
CA LYS A 818 7.83 30.16 7.36
C LYS A 818 6.37 30.57 7.60
N ASP A 819 5.99 30.65 8.87
CA ASP A 819 4.66 31.10 9.29
C ASP A 819 4.51 32.60 9.01
N ARG A 820 3.65 32.93 8.04
CA ARG A 820 3.37 34.31 7.61
C ARG A 820 2.59 35.11 8.64
N LEU A 821 1.89 34.44 9.55
CA LEU A 821 1.20 35.08 10.68
C LEU A 821 2.10 35.19 11.92
N ALA A 822 3.38 34.82 11.83
CA ALA A 822 4.36 34.93 12.91
C ALA A 822 5.31 36.14 12.78
N GLN A 823 5.01 37.10 11.88
CA GLN A 823 5.67 38.41 11.91
C GLN A 823 4.97 39.32 12.95
N PRO A 824 5.74 40.13 13.70
CA PRO A 824 5.24 40.95 14.81
C PRO A 824 4.20 41.99 14.40
#